data_AF-A0A972K3D0-F1
#
_entry.id   AF-A0A972K3D0-F1
#
_cell.length_a   1.000
_cell.length_b   1.000
_cell.length_c   1.000
_cell.angle_alpha   90.00
_cell.angle_beta   90.00
_cell.angle_gamma   90.00
#
_symmetry.space_group_name_H-M   'P 1'
#
loop_
_entity.id
_entity.type
_entity.pdbx_description
1 polymer ?
#
loop_
_entity_poly.entity_id
_entity_poly.type
_entity_poly.pdbx_seq_one_letter_code
_entity_poly.pdbx_strand_id
1 'polypeptide(L)'
;MKFISIRRQLPVLLCFAMVMSLVAMPTLGQAEAVEMDVGWVLPIDDALIYSKAPAVNYDTCSNCLGDENNAPKPNNIGLWNISTSGSDQKIAFLKFDVSTLSDSSYKYYLQVAAKQGSAKKDVTFNVLGYPDSDWSEQTITWEAPAKDISQASLIGTYTVATAAAAPYTVDITDYVRNHLSEGMVTLLITDSSTAGVSTDLYSKEAKAQNRPQLIAKRITSAEDAPAISSNDSQPPVSSLPVKEVNASSNDGNVESNLLDNNMFSRWSASGDGQFVDFDLGETKRVGYLGIAFYKGNERTTAIDIQTSLDAVTWTNQFSGNSSGANGNMEAFDILDTDARFVRIVGHGNSINTFTSITDVMIYEPYASGDTPVATVPNIVPLAPEGTLPFTKPGLTNPDGTAHAVHTPNPVTGRTINVTSFGADPADNNKDDRIAIQNAINAAQAGDEVYLPNGVYNLLSSPDGFVNLKLKTGVNFRGESQAGTILKSSIDDIKNSSVVKSSSQHDILVSNMTVSSTWDRTFTTEHSTNNPEAGGPDNGITVANTGETPSYNVTVDHVTVERFRRIGVRIENSHDVVVRYATFRNATDLGGGGAGYGTSIQGMPKVDRLGFANDTYWNLVEHSSFEGPYLRHGSLIQNVAHNNVLRMNKYIQTKLDSIDLHGELEYLNEVYGNEITNILTGGGIGLGNTGGTAPSNHSKSGPFNYIHDNVISNSREGIIVTMGTPDTIIENNIIENSTTINNGVGINILNGPRTIIRNNTIRNNTAPNYWGIMLEHDSGDKNAKNIGQGDPDKVEIWNNMIIGNTNGILLESGTNITVQDNLLDNLETNYSVTEGVTVTEDVTE
;
A
#
# COMPACT_ATOMS: atom_id res chain seq x y z
N MET A 1 5.15 -1.85 67.32
CA MET A 1 6.52 -1.96 67.87
C MET A 1 7.32 -2.83 66.90
N LYS A 2 8.41 -2.30 66.31
CA LYS A 2 9.82 -2.61 66.66
C LYS A 2 10.21 -4.10 66.51
N PHE A 3 11.28 -4.49 65.80
CA PHE A 3 12.20 -3.84 64.81
C PHE A 3 13.19 -4.95 64.30
N ILE A 4 14.03 -4.71 63.27
CA ILE A 4 15.28 -5.47 62.89
C ILE A 4 15.06 -6.82 62.14
N SER A 5 15.44 -7.07 60.87
CA SER A 5 16.71 -6.97 60.07
C SER A 5 17.67 -8.19 60.24
N ILE A 6 18.53 -8.66 59.30
CA ILE A 6 18.92 -8.23 57.93
C ILE A 6 19.77 -9.34 57.20
N ARG A 7 19.80 -9.33 55.84
CA ARG A 7 20.86 -9.83 54.89
C ARG A 7 21.20 -11.33 54.62
N ARG A 8 21.35 -11.56 53.28
CA ARG A 8 22.45 -12.24 52.51
C ARG A 8 22.30 -13.70 51.98
N GLN A 9 21.84 -13.76 50.71
CA GLN A 9 22.36 -14.49 49.52
C GLN A 9 23.10 -15.86 49.63
N LEU A 10 22.53 -16.87 48.92
CA LEU A 10 23.08 -17.96 48.05
C LEU A 10 24.38 -18.71 48.43
N PRO A 11 24.50 -20.05 48.20
CA PRO A 11 24.54 -20.60 46.82
C PRO A 11 24.05 -22.06 46.53
N VAL A 12 23.66 -22.29 45.26
CA VAL A 12 24.02 -23.38 44.31
C VAL A 12 24.00 -24.90 44.70
N LEU A 13 23.44 -25.69 43.75
CA LEU A 13 23.51 -27.15 43.52
C LEU A 13 22.73 -28.13 44.41
N LEU A 14 21.83 -28.90 43.78
CA LEU A 14 21.68 -30.33 44.06
C LEU A 14 21.35 -31.07 42.75
N CYS A 15 21.94 -32.25 42.56
CA CYS A 15 21.80 -33.07 41.35
C CYS A 15 21.62 -34.54 41.74
N PHE A 16 21.04 -35.33 40.82
CA PHE A 16 20.89 -36.79 40.84
C PHE A 16 19.93 -37.47 41.84
N ALA A 17 18.82 -37.98 41.29
CA ALA A 17 18.26 -39.28 41.64
C ALA A 17 17.77 -40.02 40.38
N MET A 18 18.04 -41.33 40.29
CA MET A 18 17.97 -42.17 39.08
C MET A 18 17.73 -43.65 39.48
N VAL A 19 17.18 -44.55 38.67
CA VAL A 19 16.65 -44.46 37.28
C VAL A 19 15.60 -45.58 37.04
N MET A 20 14.80 -45.45 35.98
CA MET A 20 13.99 -46.50 35.30
C MET A 20 12.79 -47.15 36.03
N SER A 21 11.63 -47.01 35.38
CA SER A 21 10.78 -48.14 34.98
C SER A 21 10.12 -47.84 33.63
N LEU A 22 9.87 -48.88 32.83
CA LEU A 22 9.64 -48.79 31.38
C LEU A 22 8.16 -48.56 30.99
N VAL A 23 8.01 -47.86 29.86
CA VAL A 23 6.97 -48.04 28.80
C VAL A 23 5.51 -48.07 29.25
N ALA A 24 4.88 -46.89 29.12
CA ALA A 24 3.58 -46.77 28.46
C ALA A 24 3.69 -45.59 27.48
N MET A 25 3.87 -45.89 26.19
CA MET A 25 3.75 -44.86 25.15
C MET A 25 2.27 -44.45 25.07
N PRO A 26 1.93 -43.14 25.09
CA PRO A 26 0.63 -42.74 24.60
C PRO A 26 0.56 -43.12 23.11
N THR A 27 -0.55 -43.73 22.71
CA THR A 27 -0.89 -43.87 21.30
C THR A 27 -0.85 -42.50 20.64
N LEU A 28 -0.17 -42.35 19.49
CA LEU A 28 -0.32 -41.16 18.65
C LEU A 28 -1.81 -40.98 18.38
N GLY A 29 -2.40 -39.90 18.88
CA GLY A 29 -3.63 -39.39 18.31
C GLY A 29 -3.30 -38.88 16.91
N GLN A 30 -4.09 -39.24 15.91
CA GLN A 30 -4.02 -38.57 14.61
C GLN A 30 -4.15 -37.06 14.85
N ALA A 31 -3.23 -36.28 14.31
CA ALA A 31 -3.41 -34.83 14.23
C ALA A 31 -4.70 -34.55 13.48
N GLU A 32 -5.57 -33.71 14.03
CA GLU A 32 -6.78 -33.27 13.34
C GLU A 32 -6.35 -32.53 12.07
N ALA A 33 -7.00 -32.87 10.94
CA ALA A 33 -6.61 -32.32 9.66
C ALA A 33 -7.04 -30.85 9.57
N VAL A 34 -6.09 -29.97 9.25
CA VAL A 34 -6.31 -28.51 9.20
C VAL A 34 -6.81 -28.14 7.82
N GLU A 35 -7.91 -27.38 7.77
CA GLU A 35 -8.47 -26.86 6.53
C GLU A 35 -7.99 -25.43 6.30
N MET A 36 -7.34 -25.19 5.17
CA MET A 36 -6.84 -23.87 4.78
C MET A 36 -7.49 -23.39 3.49
N ASP A 37 -8.03 -22.18 3.51
CA ASP A 37 -8.67 -21.53 2.37
C ASP A 37 -7.64 -21.34 1.24
N VAL A 38 -7.99 -21.78 0.04
CA VAL A 38 -7.14 -21.76 -1.17
C VAL A 38 -7.71 -20.91 -2.29
N GLY A 39 -8.96 -20.46 -2.14
CA GLY A 39 -9.62 -19.55 -3.07
C GLY A 39 -11.11 -19.47 -2.77
N TRP A 40 -11.78 -18.49 -3.36
CA TRP A 40 -13.24 -18.39 -3.34
C TRP A 40 -13.73 -17.72 -4.62
N VAL A 41 -14.99 -17.97 -4.95
CA VAL A 41 -15.69 -17.34 -6.07
C VAL A 41 -17.00 -16.71 -5.58
N LEU A 42 -17.33 -15.54 -6.15
CA LEU A 42 -18.63 -14.91 -5.97
C LEU A 42 -19.63 -15.50 -6.96
N PRO A 43 -20.95 -15.46 -6.69
CA PRO A 43 -21.94 -15.89 -7.66
C PRO A 43 -21.92 -14.96 -8.88
N ILE A 44 -22.01 -15.54 -10.07
CA ILE A 44 -22.07 -14.83 -11.35
C ILE A 44 -23.51 -14.40 -11.68
N ASP A 45 -24.48 -15.24 -11.35
CA ASP A 45 -25.91 -14.95 -11.37
C ASP A 45 -26.51 -15.38 -10.04
N ASP A 46 -27.55 -14.68 -9.62
CA ASP A 46 -28.32 -14.93 -8.43
C ASP A 46 -29.76 -14.45 -8.65
N ALA A 47 -30.72 -14.91 -7.84
CA ALA A 47 -32.12 -14.55 -7.98
C ALA A 47 -32.94 -14.90 -6.73
N LEU A 48 -34.08 -14.24 -6.55
CA LEU A 48 -35.08 -14.61 -5.55
C LEU A 48 -36.42 -14.89 -6.24
N ILE A 49 -36.80 -16.15 -6.43
CA ILE A 49 -38.10 -16.48 -7.03
C ILE A 49 -39.18 -16.69 -5.96
N TYR A 50 -40.44 -16.37 -6.29
CA TYR A 50 -41.57 -16.49 -5.36
C TYR A 50 -42.76 -17.22 -6.00
N SER A 51 -43.20 -18.32 -5.41
CA SER A 51 -44.22 -19.22 -5.99
C SER A 51 -45.60 -18.59 -6.24
N LYS A 52 -45.91 -17.48 -5.56
CA LYS A 52 -47.17 -16.72 -5.73
C LYS A 52 -47.11 -15.62 -6.79
N ALA A 53 -45.95 -15.36 -7.39
CA ALA A 53 -45.77 -14.35 -8.41
C ALA A 53 -44.85 -14.91 -9.50
N PRO A 54 -45.37 -15.87 -10.29
CA PRO A 54 -44.52 -16.86 -10.92
C PRO A 54 -43.71 -16.36 -12.13
N ALA A 55 -44.08 -15.19 -12.68
CA ALA A 55 -43.38 -14.53 -13.78
C ALA A 55 -42.38 -13.44 -13.31
N VAL A 56 -41.97 -13.43 -12.04
CA VAL A 56 -41.16 -12.36 -11.44
C VAL A 56 -39.94 -12.92 -10.71
N ASN A 57 -38.75 -12.44 -11.07
CA ASN A 57 -37.57 -12.46 -10.19
C ASN A 57 -37.74 -11.32 -9.16
N TYR A 58 -37.75 -11.65 -7.88
CA TYR A 58 -37.78 -10.72 -6.75
C TYR A 58 -36.38 -10.31 -6.29
N ASP A 59 -35.38 -10.46 -7.14
CA ASP A 59 -34.13 -9.76 -6.89
C ASP A 59 -34.42 -8.27 -6.72
N THR A 60 -34.02 -7.75 -5.56
CA THR A 60 -34.46 -6.44 -5.06
C THR A 60 -33.83 -5.27 -5.81
N CYS A 61 -33.16 -5.54 -6.94
CA CYS A 61 -32.47 -4.56 -7.74
C CYS A 61 -32.73 -4.70 -9.24
N SER A 62 -34.00 -4.68 -9.64
CA SER A 62 -34.44 -4.57 -11.04
C SER A 62 -33.85 -3.37 -11.82
N ASN A 63 -33.17 -2.43 -11.14
CA ASN A 63 -32.36 -1.34 -11.72
C ASN A 63 -30.90 -1.32 -11.18
N CYS A 64 -30.26 -2.47 -10.90
CA CYS A 64 -28.88 -2.48 -10.40
C CYS A 64 -27.83 -2.18 -11.47
N LEU A 65 -28.06 -2.61 -12.71
CA LEU A 65 -27.35 -2.11 -13.88
C LEU A 65 -27.78 -0.65 -14.13
N GLY A 66 -27.10 0.26 -13.45
CA GLY A 66 -27.22 1.69 -13.69
C GLY A 66 -26.61 2.06 -15.03
N ASP A 67 -27.48 2.31 -16.01
CA ASP A 67 -27.33 3.45 -16.92
C ASP A 67 -26.84 4.66 -16.10
N GLU A 68 -25.63 5.12 -16.46
CA GLU A 68 -25.05 6.47 -16.60
C GLU A 68 -25.59 7.70 -15.80
N ASN A 69 -26.71 7.61 -15.07
CA ASN A 69 -27.44 8.77 -14.53
C ASN A 69 -27.80 8.64 -13.03
N ASN A 70 -26.85 9.06 -12.21
CA ASN A 70 -26.91 9.53 -10.82
C ASN A 70 -28.31 9.59 -10.14
N ALA A 71 -28.66 8.57 -9.34
CA ALA A 71 -29.80 8.60 -8.42
C ALA A 71 -29.47 7.87 -7.10
N PRO A 72 -29.85 8.41 -5.92
CA PRO A 72 -29.51 7.81 -4.62
C PRO A 72 -30.29 6.50 -4.40
N LYS A 73 -29.56 5.40 -4.16
CA LYS A 73 -30.13 4.06 -3.95
C LYS A 73 -30.38 3.78 -2.44
N PRO A 74 -31.48 3.12 -2.07
CA PRO A 74 -31.92 2.97 -0.67
C PRO A 74 -31.08 1.97 0.14
N ASN A 75 -31.16 2.07 1.48
CA ASN A 75 -30.34 1.36 2.49
C ASN A 75 -30.37 -0.19 2.49
N ASN A 76 -31.04 -0.84 1.53
CA ASN A 76 -31.28 -2.29 1.47
C ASN A 76 -30.84 -2.94 0.14
N ILE A 77 -29.87 -2.36 -0.59
CA ILE A 77 -29.32 -2.98 -1.82
C ILE A 77 -28.78 -4.39 -1.47
N GLY A 78 -29.21 -5.38 -2.26
CA GLY A 78 -28.80 -6.77 -2.10
C GLY A 78 -29.25 -7.42 -0.80
N LEU A 79 -30.47 -7.11 -0.33
CA LEU A 79 -31.06 -7.72 0.85
C LEU A 79 -32.41 -8.35 0.51
N TRP A 80 -32.37 -9.66 0.27
CA TRP A 80 -33.53 -10.48 -0.02
C TRP A 80 -34.27 -10.89 1.24
N ASN A 81 -35.59 -10.95 1.15
CA ASN A 81 -36.44 -11.35 2.27
C ASN A 81 -37.09 -12.71 2.00
N ILE A 82 -36.63 -13.75 2.67
CA ILE A 82 -37.02 -15.15 2.46
C ILE A 82 -38.00 -15.60 3.57
N SER A 83 -38.98 -16.42 3.20
CA SER A 83 -40.01 -16.97 4.08
C SER A 83 -40.77 -18.09 3.37
N THR A 84 -41.11 -19.17 4.08
CA THR A 84 -42.02 -20.22 3.56
C THR A 84 -43.27 -20.38 4.42
N SER A 85 -44.46 -20.35 3.80
CA SER A 85 -45.75 -20.53 4.48
C SER A 85 -46.71 -21.40 3.68
N GLY A 86 -46.93 -22.65 4.12
CA GLY A 86 -47.77 -23.61 3.40
C GLY A 86 -47.20 -23.96 2.03
N SER A 87 -47.94 -23.67 0.96
CA SER A 87 -47.50 -23.81 -0.44
C SER A 87 -46.67 -22.63 -0.96
N ASP A 88 -46.53 -21.56 -0.16
CA ASP A 88 -45.89 -20.32 -0.57
C ASP A 88 -44.40 -20.41 -0.27
N GLN A 89 -43.56 -20.38 -1.31
CA GLN A 89 -42.12 -20.55 -1.20
C GLN A 89 -41.42 -19.37 -1.86
N LYS A 90 -40.52 -18.73 -1.11
CA LYS A 90 -39.47 -17.87 -1.67
C LYS A 90 -38.18 -18.67 -1.68
N ILE A 91 -37.50 -18.68 -2.82
CA ILE A 91 -36.31 -19.49 -3.05
C ILE A 91 -35.23 -18.59 -3.61
N ALA A 92 -34.11 -18.52 -2.90
CA ALA A 92 -32.90 -17.85 -3.38
C ALA A 92 -32.09 -18.82 -4.25
N PHE A 93 -31.64 -18.38 -5.42
CA PHE A 93 -30.76 -19.10 -6.34
C PHE A 93 -29.40 -18.39 -6.36
N LEU A 94 -28.32 -19.17 -6.41
CA LEU A 94 -26.94 -18.70 -6.56
C LEU A 94 -26.23 -19.59 -7.59
N LYS A 95 -25.67 -19.04 -8.65
CA LYS A 95 -24.83 -19.76 -9.62
C LYS A 95 -23.38 -19.28 -9.52
N PHE A 96 -22.45 -20.21 -9.41
CA PHE A 96 -21.02 -19.94 -9.33
C PHE A 96 -20.28 -20.57 -10.51
N ASP A 97 -19.32 -19.83 -11.08
CA ASP A 97 -18.29 -20.40 -11.96
C ASP A 97 -17.22 -21.04 -11.08
N VAL A 98 -17.04 -22.36 -11.20
CA VAL A 98 -16.06 -23.16 -10.44
C VAL A 98 -14.89 -23.62 -11.29
N SER A 99 -14.77 -23.17 -12.54
CA SER A 99 -13.66 -23.53 -13.44
C SER A 99 -12.28 -23.18 -12.86
N THR A 100 -12.22 -22.13 -12.04
CA THR A 100 -11.01 -21.66 -11.32
C THR A 100 -10.73 -22.42 -10.02
N LEU A 101 -11.68 -23.25 -9.54
CA LEU A 101 -11.59 -24.02 -8.29
C LEU A 101 -11.58 -25.54 -8.56
N SER A 102 -10.90 -25.97 -9.61
CA SER A 102 -11.02 -27.30 -10.24
C SER A 102 -10.36 -28.49 -9.51
N ASP A 103 -9.73 -28.29 -8.35
CA ASP A 103 -9.06 -29.38 -7.62
C ASP A 103 -10.02 -30.18 -6.72
N SER A 104 -10.43 -31.35 -7.23
CA SER A 104 -11.29 -32.31 -6.52
C SER A 104 -10.80 -32.78 -5.13
N SER A 105 -9.55 -32.54 -4.74
CA SER A 105 -9.05 -32.82 -3.39
C SER A 105 -9.55 -31.81 -2.34
N TYR A 106 -9.91 -30.60 -2.76
CA TYR A 106 -10.37 -29.55 -1.85
C TYR A 106 -11.74 -29.86 -1.25
N LYS A 107 -11.99 -29.31 -0.07
CA LYS A 107 -13.34 -29.10 0.45
C LYS A 107 -13.94 -27.82 -0.10
N TYR A 108 -15.25 -27.77 -0.19
CA TYR A 108 -15.99 -26.62 -0.69
C TYR A 108 -17.09 -26.22 0.27
N TYR A 109 -17.15 -24.92 0.54
CA TYR A 109 -18.05 -24.34 1.53
C TYR A 109 -18.84 -23.18 0.92
N LEU A 110 -20.16 -23.24 1.00
CA LEU A 110 -20.98 -22.05 0.77
C LEU A 110 -20.91 -21.18 2.03
N GLN A 111 -20.52 -19.92 1.90
CA GLN A 111 -20.72 -18.92 2.92
C GLN A 111 -21.74 -17.87 2.44
N VAL A 112 -22.72 -17.57 3.30
CA VAL A 112 -23.76 -16.55 3.05
C VAL A 112 -23.97 -15.69 4.30
N ALA A 113 -24.13 -14.39 4.13
CA ALA A 113 -24.53 -13.52 5.24
C ALA A 113 -26.06 -13.47 5.36
N ALA A 114 -26.56 -13.55 6.60
CA ALA A 114 -27.99 -13.46 6.90
C ALA A 114 -28.26 -12.79 8.26
N LYS A 115 -29.50 -12.37 8.50
CA LYS A 115 -29.97 -11.87 9.80
C LYS A 115 -31.46 -12.20 10.01
N GLN A 116 -31.85 -12.42 11.27
CA GLN A 116 -33.26 -12.55 11.64
C GLN A 116 -34.04 -11.30 11.20
N GLY A 117 -35.16 -11.50 10.50
CA GLY A 117 -36.06 -10.42 10.12
C GLY A 117 -36.82 -9.82 11.31
N SER A 118 -37.92 -9.12 11.03
CA SER A 118 -38.68 -8.35 12.04
C SER A 118 -39.22 -9.19 13.20
N ALA A 119 -39.47 -10.49 12.99
CA ALA A 119 -40.00 -11.39 14.01
C ALA A 119 -38.99 -11.85 15.07
N LYS A 120 -37.67 -11.64 14.85
CA LYS A 120 -36.57 -12.04 15.77
C LYS A 120 -36.71 -13.48 16.29
N LYS A 121 -36.94 -14.39 15.36
CA LYS A 121 -36.99 -15.85 15.57
C LYS A 121 -35.91 -16.52 14.75
N ASP A 122 -35.42 -17.63 15.27
CA ASP A 122 -34.46 -18.47 14.57
C ASP A 122 -35.14 -19.18 13.39
N VAL A 123 -34.45 -19.20 12.24
CA VAL A 123 -34.91 -19.87 11.02
C VAL A 123 -33.79 -20.72 10.46
N THR A 124 -34.06 -22.02 10.28
CA THR A 124 -33.15 -22.95 9.63
C THR A 124 -33.41 -22.93 8.12
N PHE A 125 -32.36 -22.73 7.34
CA PHE A 125 -32.37 -22.83 5.89
C PHE A 125 -31.80 -24.17 5.43
N ASN A 126 -32.40 -24.70 4.37
CA ASN A 126 -31.83 -25.76 3.55
C ASN A 126 -30.97 -25.13 2.44
N VAL A 127 -29.77 -25.66 2.26
CA VAL A 127 -28.96 -25.47 1.04
C VAL A 127 -29.17 -26.69 0.17
N LEU A 128 -29.63 -26.46 -1.06
CA LEU A 128 -29.95 -27.48 -2.03
C LEU A 128 -29.03 -27.36 -3.25
N GLY A 129 -28.54 -28.47 -3.79
CA GLY A 129 -27.83 -28.49 -5.08
C GLY A 129 -28.82 -28.69 -6.23
N TYR A 130 -28.74 -27.86 -7.27
CA TYR A 130 -29.58 -27.93 -8.47
C TYR A 130 -28.78 -28.45 -9.68
N PRO A 131 -29.27 -29.44 -10.44
CA PRO A 131 -28.51 -30.04 -11.54
C PRO A 131 -28.49 -29.22 -12.84
N ASP A 132 -29.13 -28.04 -12.87
CA ASP A 132 -29.23 -27.19 -14.06
C ASP A 132 -28.65 -25.79 -13.76
N SER A 133 -27.73 -25.34 -14.62
CA SER A 133 -27.11 -24.02 -14.56
C SER A 133 -27.37 -23.18 -15.81
N ASP A 134 -28.24 -23.62 -16.73
CA ASP A 134 -28.68 -22.89 -17.93
C ASP A 134 -29.79 -21.86 -17.60
N TRP A 135 -29.45 -20.93 -16.71
CA TRP A 135 -30.29 -19.81 -16.30
C TRP A 135 -29.45 -18.56 -16.04
N SER A 136 -30.08 -17.39 -16.01
CA SER A 136 -29.46 -16.13 -15.59
C SER A 136 -30.42 -15.29 -14.74
N GLU A 137 -29.89 -14.35 -13.95
CA GLU A 137 -30.66 -13.42 -13.12
C GLU A 137 -31.77 -12.72 -13.94
N GLN A 138 -31.44 -12.33 -15.18
CA GLN A 138 -32.34 -11.62 -16.09
C GLN A 138 -33.50 -12.49 -16.63
N THR A 139 -33.37 -13.82 -16.56
CA THR A 139 -34.30 -14.75 -17.20
C THR A 139 -35.07 -15.63 -16.23
N ILE A 140 -34.53 -15.90 -15.04
CA ILE A 140 -35.11 -16.86 -14.09
C ILE A 140 -36.33 -16.31 -13.34
N THR A 141 -37.41 -17.06 -13.43
CA THR A 141 -38.70 -16.87 -12.77
C THR A 141 -39.23 -18.24 -12.37
N TRP A 142 -40.27 -18.30 -11.53
CA TRP A 142 -40.88 -19.58 -11.11
C TRP A 142 -41.44 -20.41 -12.29
N GLU A 143 -41.79 -19.79 -13.42
CA GLU A 143 -42.30 -20.50 -14.61
C GLU A 143 -41.21 -20.78 -15.67
N ALA A 144 -40.13 -20.00 -15.73
CA ALA A 144 -39.04 -20.19 -16.68
C ALA A 144 -37.75 -19.41 -16.33
N PRO A 145 -36.56 -19.97 -16.59
CA PRO A 145 -36.20 -21.38 -16.56
C PRO A 145 -36.04 -21.93 -15.12
N ALA A 146 -37.09 -21.94 -14.30
CA ALA A 146 -37.13 -22.73 -13.06
C ALA A 146 -38.21 -23.83 -13.14
N LYS A 147 -38.02 -24.81 -14.04
CA LYS A 147 -39.10 -25.71 -14.46
C LYS A 147 -39.42 -26.87 -13.52
N ASP A 148 -38.50 -27.29 -12.63
CA ASP A 148 -38.78 -28.34 -11.65
C ASP A 148 -37.81 -28.32 -10.45
N ILE A 149 -38.15 -27.54 -9.40
CA ILE A 149 -37.38 -27.52 -8.15
C ILE A 149 -37.38 -28.86 -7.40
N SER A 150 -38.18 -29.85 -7.79
CA SER A 150 -38.14 -31.19 -7.17
C SER A 150 -36.90 -32.01 -7.55
N GLN A 151 -36.14 -31.53 -8.54
CA GLN A 151 -34.83 -32.07 -8.93
C GLN A 151 -33.69 -31.61 -8.00
N ALA A 152 -33.96 -30.64 -7.12
CA ALA A 152 -32.99 -30.16 -6.16
C ALA A 152 -32.75 -31.18 -5.03
N SER A 153 -31.48 -31.39 -4.66
CA SER A 153 -31.08 -32.32 -3.60
C SER A 153 -30.62 -31.55 -2.35
N LEU A 154 -30.99 -32.01 -1.15
CA LEU A 154 -30.53 -31.39 0.10
C LEU A 154 -29.05 -31.73 0.34
N ILE A 155 -28.20 -30.72 0.37
CA ILE A 155 -26.73 -30.87 0.54
C ILE A 155 -26.21 -30.26 1.84
N GLY A 156 -26.99 -29.38 2.50
CA GLY A 156 -26.62 -28.86 3.82
C GLY A 156 -27.72 -28.01 4.46
N THR A 157 -27.50 -27.57 5.70
CA THR A 157 -28.42 -26.66 6.42
C THR A 157 -27.64 -25.67 7.30
N TYR A 158 -28.24 -24.51 7.60
CA TYR A 158 -27.72 -23.57 8.60
C TYR A 158 -28.86 -22.86 9.32
N THR A 159 -28.65 -22.38 10.55
CA THR A 159 -29.71 -21.71 11.34
C THR A 159 -29.34 -20.26 11.62
N VAL A 160 -30.15 -19.33 11.15
CA VAL A 160 -29.99 -17.89 11.37
C VAL A 160 -30.55 -17.52 12.73
N ALA A 161 -29.67 -17.23 13.68
CA ALA A 161 -30.04 -16.98 15.09
C ALA A 161 -29.67 -15.55 15.58
N THR A 162 -29.18 -14.68 14.70
CA THR A 162 -28.68 -13.34 15.06
C THR A 162 -29.57 -12.22 14.52
N ALA A 163 -29.83 -11.21 15.36
CA ALA A 163 -30.56 -10.02 14.96
C ALA A 163 -29.76 -9.08 14.03
N ALA A 164 -28.43 -9.18 14.06
CA ALA A 164 -27.47 -8.51 13.18
C ALA A 164 -26.99 -9.45 12.06
N ALA A 165 -26.46 -8.88 10.98
CA ALA A 165 -25.86 -9.64 9.88
C ALA A 165 -24.67 -10.46 10.37
N ALA A 166 -24.67 -11.76 10.06
CA ALA A 166 -23.60 -12.69 10.38
C ALA A 166 -23.38 -13.65 9.21
N PRO A 167 -22.13 -14.11 8.97
CA PRO A 167 -21.84 -15.15 8.00
C PRO A 167 -22.24 -16.54 8.54
N TYR A 168 -22.81 -17.36 7.67
CA TYR A 168 -23.14 -18.76 7.92
C TYR A 168 -22.44 -19.60 6.86
N THR A 169 -21.76 -20.67 7.27
CA THR A 169 -20.94 -21.52 6.40
C THR A 169 -21.44 -22.96 6.41
N VAL A 170 -21.56 -23.56 5.23
CA VAL A 170 -22.12 -24.90 5.01
C VAL A 170 -21.16 -25.71 4.15
N ASP A 171 -20.75 -26.89 4.63
CA ASP A 171 -19.97 -27.85 3.82
C ASP A 171 -20.86 -28.37 2.68
N ILE A 172 -20.42 -28.13 1.44
CA ILE A 172 -21.05 -28.59 0.20
C ILE A 172 -20.06 -29.36 -0.67
N THR A 173 -18.98 -29.86 -0.06
CA THR A 173 -17.81 -30.47 -0.71
C THR A 173 -18.19 -31.50 -1.77
N ASP A 174 -19.01 -32.49 -1.41
CA ASP A 174 -19.36 -33.59 -2.29
C ASP A 174 -20.23 -33.14 -3.46
N TYR A 175 -21.05 -32.09 -3.28
CA TYR A 175 -21.82 -31.52 -4.39
C TYR A 175 -20.87 -30.83 -5.39
N VAL A 176 -20.01 -29.92 -4.93
CA VAL A 176 -19.13 -29.17 -5.84
C VAL A 176 -18.15 -30.10 -6.57
N ARG A 177 -17.50 -31.04 -5.86
CA ARG A 177 -16.57 -32.02 -6.46
C ARG A 177 -17.16 -32.78 -7.63
N ASN A 178 -18.44 -33.18 -7.53
CA ASN A 178 -19.11 -33.96 -8.57
C ASN A 178 -19.48 -33.13 -9.82
N HIS A 179 -19.45 -31.79 -9.75
CA HIS A 179 -19.82 -30.89 -10.85
C HIS A 179 -18.65 -30.01 -11.34
N LEU A 180 -17.41 -30.21 -10.84
CA LEU A 180 -16.23 -29.44 -11.26
C LEU A 180 -15.99 -29.49 -12.78
N SER A 181 -16.25 -30.63 -13.41
CA SER A 181 -16.13 -30.80 -14.87
C SER A 181 -17.19 -30.05 -15.68
N GLU A 182 -18.26 -29.60 -15.05
CA GLU A 182 -19.33 -28.81 -15.67
C GLU A 182 -19.01 -27.31 -15.65
N GLY A 183 -18.02 -26.89 -14.85
CA GLY A 183 -17.55 -25.51 -14.73
C GLY A 183 -18.51 -24.56 -14.01
N MET A 184 -19.78 -24.94 -13.83
CA MET A 184 -20.84 -24.14 -13.21
C MET A 184 -21.57 -24.97 -12.15
N VAL A 185 -21.89 -24.36 -11.00
CA VAL A 185 -22.75 -24.98 -9.98
C VAL A 185 -23.89 -24.05 -9.58
N THR A 186 -25.09 -24.60 -9.41
CA THR A 186 -26.27 -23.86 -8.96
C THR A 186 -26.74 -24.35 -7.60
N LEU A 187 -26.92 -23.43 -6.67
CA LEU A 187 -27.38 -23.67 -5.30
C LEU A 187 -28.71 -22.97 -5.06
N LEU A 188 -29.64 -23.63 -4.39
CA LEU A 188 -30.85 -23.01 -3.87
C LEU A 188 -30.82 -22.89 -2.34
N ILE A 189 -31.37 -21.80 -1.81
CA ILE A 189 -31.57 -21.58 -0.38
C ILE A 189 -33.07 -21.45 -0.10
N THR A 190 -33.59 -22.31 0.77
CA THR A 190 -35.02 -22.37 1.12
C THR A 190 -35.22 -22.42 2.64
N ASP A 191 -36.25 -21.74 3.14
CA ASP A 191 -36.66 -21.84 4.54
C ASP A 191 -37.17 -23.27 4.81
N SER A 192 -36.49 -23.98 5.71
CA SER A 192 -36.85 -25.36 6.08
C SER A 192 -38.09 -25.44 6.98
N SER A 193 -38.49 -24.31 7.55
CA SER A 193 -39.68 -24.19 8.38
C SER A 193 -40.89 -23.79 7.52
N THR A 194 -42.05 -24.38 7.80
CA THR A 194 -43.31 -23.94 7.20
C THR A 194 -43.94 -22.78 8.00
N ALA A 195 -43.13 -22.04 8.77
CA ALA A 195 -43.59 -21.18 9.85
C ALA A 195 -43.94 -19.74 9.43
N GLY A 196 -43.71 -19.37 8.16
CA GLY A 196 -43.98 -18.04 7.62
C GLY A 196 -43.09 -16.95 8.24
N VAL A 197 -41.94 -17.32 8.80
CA VAL A 197 -41.03 -16.37 9.46
C VAL A 197 -40.13 -15.73 8.41
N SER A 198 -40.26 -14.41 8.32
CA SER A 198 -39.47 -13.57 7.41
C SER A 198 -38.04 -13.38 7.93
N THR A 199 -37.05 -13.72 7.11
CA THR A 199 -35.61 -13.64 7.41
C THR A 199 -34.85 -13.02 6.24
N ASP A 200 -33.84 -12.21 6.53
CA ASP A 200 -33.12 -11.47 5.49
C ASP A 200 -31.80 -12.18 5.11
N LEU A 201 -31.62 -12.45 3.82
CA LEU A 201 -30.41 -13.03 3.21
C LEU A 201 -29.76 -11.97 2.30
N TYR A 202 -28.43 -11.90 2.25
CA TYR A 202 -27.71 -10.98 1.36
C TYR A 202 -27.43 -11.60 -0.02
N SER A 203 -27.61 -10.82 -1.10
CA SER A 203 -27.32 -11.19 -2.50
C SER A 203 -25.93 -10.72 -2.94
N LYS A 204 -25.55 -10.92 -4.22
CA LYS A 204 -24.26 -10.45 -4.76
C LYS A 204 -24.14 -8.92 -4.83
N GLU A 205 -25.26 -8.19 -4.91
CA GLU A 205 -25.34 -6.71 -4.89
C GLU A 205 -24.99 -6.15 -3.51
N ALA A 206 -24.94 -6.98 -2.47
CA ALA A 206 -24.60 -6.57 -1.13
C ALA A 206 -23.21 -5.90 -1.05
N LYS A 207 -22.97 -5.17 0.04
CA LYS A 207 -21.62 -4.69 0.40
C LYS A 207 -20.66 -5.88 0.49
N ALA A 208 -19.41 -5.68 0.08
CA ALA A 208 -18.43 -6.76 -0.12
C ALA A 208 -18.34 -7.77 1.04
N GLN A 209 -18.37 -7.30 2.30
CA GLN A 209 -18.30 -8.15 3.49
C GLN A 209 -19.49 -9.09 3.72
N ASN A 210 -20.60 -8.91 3.00
CA ASN A 210 -21.85 -9.67 3.17
C ASN A 210 -22.23 -10.51 1.95
N ARG A 211 -21.44 -10.49 0.86
CA ARG A 211 -21.78 -11.22 -0.36
C ARG A 211 -21.72 -12.73 -0.15
N PRO A 212 -22.61 -13.52 -0.78
CA PRO A 212 -22.42 -14.95 -0.92
C PRO A 212 -21.07 -15.28 -1.57
N GLN A 213 -20.40 -16.31 -1.09
CA GLN A 213 -19.17 -16.82 -1.69
C GLN A 213 -19.06 -18.34 -1.54
N LEU A 214 -18.49 -18.99 -2.55
CA LEU A 214 -18.16 -20.42 -2.53
C LEU A 214 -16.65 -20.54 -2.32
N ILE A 215 -16.26 -21.03 -1.14
CA ILE A 215 -14.88 -21.08 -0.64
C ILE A 215 -14.33 -22.49 -0.84
N ALA A 216 -13.17 -22.61 -1.48
CA ALA A 216 -12.40 -23.84 -1.52
C ALA A 216 -11.37 -23.85 -0.38
N LYS A 217 -11.23 -24.99 0.31
CA LYS A 217 -10.21 -25.23 1.34
C LYS A 217 -9.44 -26.51 1.06
N ARG A 218 -8.10 -26.47 1.09
CA ARG A 218 -7.29 -27.70 1.10
C ARG A 218 -7.27 -28.31 2.50
N ILE A 219 -7.32 -29.64 2.57
CA ILE A 219 -7.10 -30.38 3.82
C ILE A 219 -5.61 -30.67 3.93
N THR A 220 -5.00 -30.38 5.09
CA THR A 220 -3.60 -30.72 5.39
C THR A 220 -3.48 -31.54 6.67
N SER A 221 -2.72 -32.62 6.61
CA SER A 221 -2.18 -33.30 7.79
C SER A 221 -0.89 -32.60 8.22
N ALA A 222 -0.71 -32.39 9.53
CA ALA A 222 0.40 -31.60 10.08
C ALA A 222 1.81 -32.22 9.93
N GLU A 223 1.97 -33.34 9.22
CA GLU A 223 3.26 -34.02 9.00
C GLU A 223 3.67 -34.16 7.52
N ASP A 224 2.83 -33.79 6.54
CA ASP A 224 3.14 -34.00 5.10
C ASP A 224 3.16 -32.70 4.27
N ALA A 225 4.38 -32.23 4.01
CA ALA A 225 4.70 -31.40 2.85
C ALA A 225 6.10 -31.78 2.32
N PRO A 226 6.29 -32.18 1.04
CA PRO A 226 5.28 -32.58 0.05
C PRO A 226 5.48 -34.01 -0.49
N ALA A 227 4.38 -34.65 -0.91
CA ALA A 227 4.39 -35.71 -1.91
C ALA A 227 3.49 -35.29 -3.09
N ILE A 228 4.06 -34.56 -4.04
CA ILE A 228 3.37 -34.21 -5.30
C ILE A 228 3.19 -35.52 -6.09
N SER A 229 1.95 -36.01 -6.20
CA SER A 229 1.62 -37.09 -7.12
C SER A 229 1.41 -36.54 -8.54
N SER A 230 2.47 -36.00 -9.14
CA SER A 230 2.48 -35.74 -10.57
C SER A 230 2.55 -37.07 -11.30
N ASN A 231 1.50 -37.40 -12.06
CA ASN A 231 1.60 -38.41 -13.12
C ASN A 231 2.34 -37.84 -14.34
N ASP A 232 3.49 -37.22 -14.09
CA ASP A 232 4.48 -36.87 -15.09
C ASP A 232 5.87 -37.25 -14.56
N SER A 233 6.61 -37.99 -15.38
CA SER A 233 7.80 -38.74 -14.99
C SER A 233 9.09 -38.00 -15.36
N GLN A 234 9.21 -36.76 -14.89
CA GLN A 234 10.44 -35.97 -14.91
C GLN A 234 10.73 -35.44 -13.49
N PRO A 235 11.97 -35.56 -12.98
CA PRO A 235 12.35 -34.90 -11.73
C PRO A 235 12.32 -33.37 -11.91
N PRO A 236 12.01 -32.58 -10.86
CA PRO A 236 12.07 -31.13 -10.95
C PRO A 236 13.49 -30.68 -11.30
N VAL A 237 13.61 -29.87 -12.34
CA VAL A 237 14.90 -29.41 -12.86
C VAL A 237 15.40 -28.26 -12.00
N SER A 238 16.59 -28.41 -11.43
CA SER A 238 17.20 -27.37 -10.58
C SER A 238 17.82 -26.27 -11.44
N SER A 239 17.49 -25.03 -11.12
CA SER A 239 18.19 -23.86 -11.65
C SER A 239 19.58 -23.69 -11.00
N LEU A 240 20.41 -22.90 -11.66
CA LEU A 240 21.68 -22.39 -11.13
C LEU A 240 21.39 -21.34 -10.04
N PRO A 241 22.12 -21.35 -8.91
CA PRO A 241 21.95 -20.34 -7.88
C PRO A 241 22.44 -18.97 -8.37
N VAL A 242 21.56 -17.98 -8.31
CA VAL A 242 21.93 -16.57 -8.46
C VAL A 242 22.45 -16.07 -7.11
N LYS A 243 23.60 -15.38 -7.12
CA LYS A 243 24.20 -14.79 -5.92
C LYS A 243 23.73 -13.35 -5.69
N GLU A 244 23.57 -12.59 -6.76
CA GLU A 244 23.17 -11.17 -6.72
C GLU A 244 22.38 -10.84 -7.98
N VAL A 245 21.38 -9.96 -7.86
CA VAL A 245 20.61 -9.42 -8.99
C VAL A 245 20.55 -7.89 -8.87
N ASN A 246 20.72 -7.18 -9.99
CA ASN A 246 20.68 -5.71 -10.06
C ASN A 246 19.97 -5.27 -11.35
N ALA A 247 19.03 -4.32 -11.29
CA ALA A 247 18.35 -3.78 -12.48
C ALA A 247 18.72 -2.32 -12.81
N SER A 248 18.47 -1.94 -14.06
CA SER A 248 18.71 -0.58 -14.57
C SER A 248 17.72 0.47 -14.05
N SER A 249 16.56 0.01 -13.58
CA SER A 249 15.47 0.83 -13.02
C SER A 249 14.38 -0.09 -12.49
N ASN A 250 13.37 0.49 -11.84
CA ASN A 250 12.11 -0.15 -11.52
C ASN A 250 11.00 0.91 -11.36
N ASP A 251 9.74 0.46 -11.36
CA ASP A 251 8.53 1.24 -11.09
C ASP A 251 7.95 1.01 -9.67
N GLY A 252 8.80 0.53 -8.74
CA GLY A 252 8.40 -0.03 -7.44
C GLY A 252 8.35 -1.57 -7.44
N ASN A 253 8.24 -2.21 -8.61
CA ASN A 253 8.38 -3.65 -8.78
C ASN A 253 9.85 -3.99 -9.10
N VAL A 254 10.57 -4.61 -8.16
CA VAL A 254 12.05 -4.70 -8.18
C VAL A 254 12.63 -6.04 -8.62
N GLU A 255 13.92 -6.04 -8.93
CA GLU A 255 14.68 -7.18 -9.40
C GLU A 255 14.75 -8.38 -8.44
N SER A 256 14.63 -8.17 -7.12
CA SER A 256 14.60 -9.28 -6.15
C SER A 256 13.39 -10.18 -6.30
N ASN A 257 12.31 -9.64 -6.85
CA ASN A 257 11.05 -10.36 -7.09
C ASN A 257 11.21 -11.43 -8.17
N LEU A 258 12.24 -11.34 -9.03
CA LEU A 258 12.52 -12.35 -10.06
C LEU A 258 13.04 -13.69 -9.51
N LEU A 259 13.31 -13.78 -8.20
CA LEU A 259 13.96 -14.92 -7.56
C LEU A 259 13.16 -15.42 -6.34
N ASP A 260 11.93 -14.93 -6.12
CA ASP A 260 11.11 -15.30 -4.96
C ASP A 260 10.26 -16.57 -5.19
N ASN A 261 10.25 -17.12 -6.41
CA ASN A 261 9.43 -18.25 -6.83
C ASN A 261 7.92 -17.96 -6.73
N ASN A 262 7.49 -16.73 -7.04
CA ASN A 262 6.10 -16.32 -6.92
C ASN A 262 5.62 -15.39 -8.05
N MET A 263 4.76 -15.91 -8.93
CA MET A 263 4.19 -15.14 -10.06
C MET A 263 3.26 -13.98 -9.66
N PHE A 264 2.99 -13.79 -8.36
CA PHE A 264 2.27 -12.62 -7.85
C PHE A 264 3.13 -11.35 -7.94
N SER A 265 4.42 -11.47 -7.60
CA SER A 265 5.38 -10.38 -7.60
C SER A 265 5.98 -10.22 -9.02
N ARG A 266 6.73 -9.14 -9.23
CA ARG A 266 7.46 -8.93 -10.49
C ARG A 266 8.59 -7.91 -10.32
N TRP A 267 9.52 -7.90 -11.26
CA TRP A 267 10.26 -6.70 -11.66
C TRP A 267 9.51 -5.98 -12.78
N SER A 268 9.57 -4.64 -12.82
CA SER A 268 9.00 -3.87 -13.94
C SER A 268 9.70 -2.53 -14.11
N ALA A 269 10.10 -2.22 -15.35
CA ALA A 269 10.77 -0.97 -15.72
C ALA A 269 10.26 -0.44 -17.07
N SER A 270 10.13 0.88 -17.20
CA SER A 270 9.70 1.54 -18.44
C SER A 270 10.87 2.17 -19.21
N GLY A 271 10.96 1.84 -20.49
CA GLY A 271 11.93 2.37 -21.43
C GLY A 271 12.46 1.27 -22.36
N ASP A 272 12.92 1.68 -23.54
CA ASP A 272 13.74 0.81 -24.37
C ASP A 272 15.12 0.63 -23.73
N GLY A 273 15.67 -0.59 -23.78
CA GLY A 273 16.97 -0.93 -23.21
C GLY A 273 17.03 -1.00 -21.68
N GLN A 274 15.90 -1.11 -20.98
CA GLN A 274 15.92 -1.41 -19.53
C GLN A 274 16.39 -2.85 -19.31
N PHE A 275 17.23 -3.11 -18.32
CA PHE A 275 17.86 -4.41 -18.14
C PHE A 275 17.88 -4.88 -16.69
N VAL A 276 18.07 -6.19 -16.51
CA VAL A 276 18.35 -6.83 -15.23
C VAL A 276 19.50 -7.83 -15.36
N ASP A 277 20.47 -7.71 -14.47
CA ASP A 277 21.72 -8.46 -14.41
C ASP A 277 21.72 -9.44 -13.24
N PHE A 278 22.14 -10.68 -13.49
CA PHE A 278 22.27 -11.76 -12.51
C PHE A 278 23.75 -12.17 -12.41
N ASP A 279 24.37 -12.02 -11.23
CA ASP A 279 25.69 -12.60 -10.92
C ASP A 279 25.50 -14.01 -10.36
N LEU A 280 26.05 -15.01 -11.04
CA LEU A 280 26.09 -16.42 -10.58
C LEU A 280 27.18 -16.65 -9.52
N GLY A 281 27.94 -15.62 -9.15
CA GLY A 281 28.98 -15.59 -8.13
C GLY A 281 30.33 -16.15 -8.59
N GLU A 282 30.31 -17.09 -9.53
CA GLU A 282 31.45 -17.68 -10.21
C GLU A 282 31.07 -18.04 -11.65
N THR A 283 32.03 -18.42 -12.49
CA THR A 283 31.74 -18.85 -13.87
C THR A 283 31.00 -20.20 -13.87
N LYS A 284 29.83 -20.23 -14.51
CA LYS A 284 28.99 -21.41 -14.74
C LYS A 284 28.82 -21.65 -16.24
N ARG A 285 28.36 -22.86 -16.59
CA ARG A 285 27.89 -23.18 -17.93
C ARG A 285 26.40 -22.84 -18.01
N VAL A 286 26.01 -21.93 -18.89
CA VAL A 286 24.59 -21.55 -19.09
C VAL A 286 24.12 -22.07 -20.44
N GLY A 287 22.97 -22.73 -20.46
CA GLY A 287 22.35 -23.27 -21.68
C GLY A 287 21.01 -22.62 -22.03
N TYR A 288 20.15 -22.36 -21.04
CA TYR A 288 18.85 -21.72 -21.28
C TYR A 288 18.32 -21.00 -20.04
N LEU A 289 17.30 -20.14 -20.24
CA LEU A 289 16.57 -19.47 -19.18
C LEU A 289 15.10 -19.89 -19.18
N GLY A 290 14.50 -20.00 -18.00
CA GLY A 290 13.06 -19.93 -17.82
C GLY A 290 12.68 -18.51 -17.40
N ILE A 291 11.74 -17.87 -18.11
CA ILE A 291 11.31 -16.50 -17.85
C ILE A 291 9.78 -16.46 -17.86
N ALA A 292 9.16 -16.00 -16.76
CA ALA A 292 7.73 -15.75 -16.68
C ALA A 292 7.44 -14.24 -16.81
N PHE A 293 6.40 -13.86 -17.55
CA PHE A 293 6.10 -12.45 -17.86
C PHE A 293 4.78 -11.99 -17.24
N TYR A 294 4.78 -10.77 -16.68
CA TYR A 294 3.56 -10.19 -16.13
C TYR A 294 2.56 -9.92 -17.25
N LYS A 295 1.38 -10.54 -17.15
CA LYS A 295 0.36 -10.58 -18.22
C LYS A 295 0.90 -11.20 -19.53
N GLY A 296 1.77 -12.22 -19.42
CA GLY A 296 2.30 -12.98 -20.57
C GLY A 296 1.24 -13.68 -21.44
N ASN A 297 0.01 -13.80 -20.95
CA ASN A 297 -1.17 -14.28 -21.69
C ASN A 297 -1.97 -13.16 -22.41
N GLU A 298 -1.63 -11.88 -22.16
CA GLU A 298 -2.25 -10.70 -22.80
C GLU A 298 -1.25 -9.91 -23.65
N ARG A 299 0.06 -10.13 -23.45
CA ARG A 299 1.14 -9.30 -23.99
C ARG A 299 2.33 -10.14 -24.43
N THR A 300 2.93 -9.76 -25.56
CA THR A 300 4.28 -10.20 -25.92
C THR A 300 5.29 -9.16 -25.45
N THR A 301 6.39 -9.59 -24.84
CA THR A 301 7.48 -8.73 -24.37
C THR A 301 8.72 -8.98 -25.20
N ALA A 302 9.33 -7.93 -25.76
CA ALA A 302 10.53 -8.04 -26.58
C ALA A 302 11.78 -8.01 -25.67
N ILE A 303 12.68 -9.00 -25.83
CA ILE A 303 13.88 -9.13 -25.00
C ILE A 303 15.12 -9.57 -25.79
N ASP A 304 16.28 -9.13 -25.31
CA ASP A 304 17.60 -9.73 -25.57
C ASP A 304 18.08 -10.50 -24.32
N ILE A 305 18.83 -11.59 -24.52
CA ILE A 305 19.58 -12.27 -23.45
C ILE A 305 21.06 -12.18 -23.77
N GLN A 306 21.82 -11.60 -22.84
CA GLN A 306 23.25 -11.34 -22.95
C GLN A 306 24.02 -12.06 -21.84
N THR A 307 25.28 -12.37 -22.10
CA THR A 307 26.18 -13.06 -21.15
C THR A 307 27.53 -12.37 -21.05
N SER A 308 28.17 -12.44 -19.88
CA SER A 308 29.49 -11.86 -19.63
C SER A 308 30.30 -12.65 -18.60
N LEU A 309 31.63 -12.49 -18.65
CA LEU A 309 32.57 -12.98 -17.63
C LEU A 309 33.00 -11.88 -16.65
N ASP A 310 32.86 -10.60 -17.02
CA ASP A 310 33.44 -9.44 -16.32
C ASP A 310 32.42 -8.32 -16.01
N ALA A 311 31.17 -8.46 -16.45
CA ALA A 311 30.09 -7.45 -16.42
C ALA A 311 30.37 -6.15 -17.21
N VAL A 312 31.46 -6.10 -17.98
CA VAL A 312 31.86 -4.95 -18.80
C VAL A 312 31.67 -5.28 -20.29
N THR A 313 32.13 -6.46 -20.71
CA THR A 313 32.02 -6.96 -22.08
C THR A 313 30.85 -7.93 -22.16
N TRP A 314 29.80 -7.57 -22.89
CA TRP A 314 28.57 -8.36 -23.02
C TRP A 314 28.46 -8.97 -24.41
N THR A 315 28.09 -10.26 -24.47
CA THR A 315 27.83 -10.99 -25.72
C THR A 315 26.34 -11.32 -25.81
N ASN A 316 25.68 -10.91 -26.88
CA ASN A 316 24.28 -11.23 -27.13
C ASN A 316 24.12 -12.69 -27.59
N GLN A 317 23.26 -13.44 -26.91
CA GLN A 317 23.01 -14.86 -27.17
C GLN A 317 21.62 -15.12 -27.75
N PHE A 318 20.64 -14.27 -27.43
CA PHE A 318 19.27 -14.35 -27.93
C PHE A 318 18.68 -12.96 -28.14
N SER A 319 17.80 -12.83 -29.13
CA SER A 319 16.96 -11.65 -29.39
C SER A 319 15.60 -12.13 -29.89
N GLY A 320 14.51 -11.75 -29.23
CA GLY A 320 13.19 -12.27 -29.56
C GLY A 320 12.04 -11.68 -28.76
N ASN A 321 10.92 -12.40 -28.73
CA ASN A 321 9.72 -12.01 -27.97
C ASN A 321 9.25 -13.20 -27.11
N SER A 322 8.60 -12.90 -25.99
CA SER A 322 7.76 -13.89 -25.30
C SER A 322 6.56 -14.32 -26.15
N SER A 323 6.01 -15.50 -25.88
CA SER A 323 5.01 -16.17 -26.70
C SER A 323 3.67 -15.44 -26.77
N GLY A 324 3.31 -14.70 -25.72
CA GLY A 324 1.99 -14.09 -25.57
C GLY A 324 0.87 -15.10 -25.23
N ALA A 325 1.21 -16.37 -24.97
CA ALA A 325 0.24 -17.45 -24.86
C ALA A 325 -0.20 -17.79 -23.43
N ASN A 326 0.67 -17.64 -22.44
CA ASN A 326 0.36 -17.93 -21.03
C ASN A 326 1.25 -17.14 -20.07
N GLY A 327 0.93 -17.15 -18.78
CA GLY A 327 1.68 -16.41 -17.75
C GLY A 327 2.75 -17.21 -17.00
N ASN A 328 2.96 -18.49 -17.32
CA ASN A 328 3.96 -19.33 -16.66
C ASN A 328 5.37 -19.06 -17.24
N MET A 329 6.37 -19.79 -16.75
CA MET A 329 7.70 -19.77 -17.37
C MET A 329 7.67 -20.25 -18.82
N GLU A 330 8.26 -19.44 -19.69
CA GLU A 330 8.64 -19.81 -21.05
C GLU A 330 10.15 -20.10 -21.10
N ALA A 331 10.55 -21.08 -21.92
CA ALA A 331 11.95 -21.46 -22.07
C ALA A 331 12.61 -20.69 -23.23
N PHE A 332 13.74 -20.04 -22.92
CA PHE A 332 14.58 -19.31 -23.87
C PHE A 332 15.93 -20.01 -23.99
N ASP A 333 16.05 -20.83 -25.03
CA ASP A 333 17.27 -21.55 -25.38
C ASP A 333 18.34 -20.57 -25.89
N ILE A 334 19.58 -20.73 -25.42
CA ILE A 334 20.73 -19.91 -25.84
C ILE A 334 21.89 -20.80 -26.27
N LEU A 335 22.89 -20.22 -26.95
CA LEU A 335 24.10 -20.98 -27.24
C LEU A 335 24.87 -21.27 -25.94
N ASP A 336 25.05 -22.56 -25.61
CA ASP A 336 25.83 -23.03 -24.47
C ASP A 336 27.14 -22.24 -24.30
N THR A 337 27.25 -21.47 -23.22
CA THR A 337 28.38 -20.56 -22.98
C THR A 337 28.84 -20.60 -21.52
N ASP A 338 30.11 -20.27 -21.32
CA ASP A 338 30.65 -20.05 -19.98
C ASP A 338 30.39 -18.58 -19.62
N ALA A 339 29.65 -18.34 -18.54
CA ALA A 339 29.26 -17.01 -18.09
C ALA A 339 29.32 -16.92 -16.56
N ARG A 340 29.67 -15.74 -16.04
CA ARG A 340 29.42 -15.40 -14.63
C ARG A 340 28.20 -14.51 -14.49
N PHE A 341 27.97 -13.65 -15.48
CA PHE A 341 26.85 -12.72 -15.50
C PHE A 341 25.91 -13.03 -16.66
N VAL A 342 24.62 -12.98 -16.38
CA VAL A 342 23.54 -13.07 -17.37
C VAL A 342 22.73 -11.76 -17.30
N ARG A 343 22.32 -11.21 -18.43
CA ARG A 343 21.54 -9.99 -18.53
C ARG A 343 20.32 -10.23 -19.41
N ILE A 344 19.15 -9.82 -18.95
CA ILE A 344 17.95 -9.69 -19.78
C ILE A 344 17.79 -8.21 -20.09
N VAL A 345 17.77 -7.82 -21.36
CA VAL A 345 17.42 -6.46 -21.81
C VAL A 345 16.01 -6.49 -22.35
N GLY A 346 15.21 -5.50 -21.99
CA GLY A 346 13.82 -5.34 -22.38
C GLY A 346 13.60 -4.15 -23.30
N HIS A 347 12.75 -4.37 -24.31
CA HIS A 347 12.39 -3.39 -25.34
C HIS A 347 10.91 -2.99 -25.29
N GLY A 348 10.29 -3.15 -24.12
CA GLY A 348 8.84 -2.98 -23.91
C GLY A 348 8.01 -4.20 -24.30
N ASN A 349 6.69 -4.00 -24.37
CA ASN A 349 5.70 -5.01 -24.70
C ASN A 349 4.71 -4.52 -25.78
N SER A 350 3.82 -5.40 -26.24
CA SER A 350 2.83 -5.13 -27.29
C SER A 350 1.83 -3.98 -27.01
N ILE A 351 1.77 -3.47 -25.78
CA ILE A 351 0.86 -2.39 -25.35
C ILE A 351 1.63 -1.10 -25.00
N ASN A 352 2.81 -1.18 -24.39
CA ASN A 352 3.58 -0.01 -23.94
C ASN A 352 5.08 -0.30 -23.73
N THR A 353 5.85 0.73 -23.36
CA THR A 353 7.31 0.68 -23.16
C THR A 353 7.78 -0.05 -21.89
N PHE A 354 6.92 -0.77 -21.17
CA PHE A 354 7.33 -1.50 -19.97
C PHE A 354 7.82 -2.91 -20.29
N THR A 355 8.92 -3.31 -19.68
CA THR A 355 9.31 -4.71 -19.54
C THR A 355 8.96 -5.13 -18.12
N SER A 356 8.16 -6.18 -17.98
CA SER A 356 7.63 -6.64 -16.69
C SER A 356 7.73 -8.16 -16.61
N ILE A 357 8.61 -8.67 -15.74
CA ILE A 357 8.97 -10.08 -15.62
C ILE A 357 8.60 -10.53 -14.21
N THR A 358 7.91 -11.64 -14.05
CA THR A 358 7.48 -12.14 -12.73
C THR A 358 8.57 -12.98 -12.06
N ASP A 359 9.18 -13.94 -12.77
CA ASP A 359 10.20 -14.84 -12.22
C ASP A 359 11.22 -15.25 -13.30
N VAL A 360 12.49 -15.50 -12.90
CA VAL A 360 13.59 -15.91 -13.78
C VAL A 360 14.41 -17.03 -13.14
N MET A 361 14.60 -18.11 -13.89
CA MET A 361 15.55 -19.18 -13.56
C MET A 361 16.55 -19.40 -14.69
N ILE A 362 17.81 -19.57 -14.32
CA ILE A 362 18.93 -19.79 -15.24
C ILE A 362 19.36 -21.25 -15.11
N TYR A 363 19.58 -21.96 -16.22
CA TYR A 363 19.86 -23.40 -16.20
C TYR A 363 21.18 -23.75 -16.91
N GLU A 364 21.83 -24.82 -16.45
CA GLU A 364 22.90 -25.48 -17.21
C GLU A 364 22.31 -26.15 -18.48
N PRO A 365 23.12 -26.41 -19.53
CA PRO A 365 22.66 -27.16 -20.70
C PRO A 365 22.06 -28.52 -20.31
N TYR A 366 20.81 -28.77 -20.67
CA TYR A 366 20.13 -30.02 -20.30
C TYR A 366 20.65 -31.18 -21.17
N ALA A 367 20.90 -32.33 -20.54
CA ALA A 367 21.66 -33.42 -21.16
C ALA A 367 21.01 -34.05 -22.42
N SER A 368 19.69 -33.88 -22.63
CA SER A 368 18.99 -34.32 -23.83
C SER A 368 18.87 -33.25 -24.93
N GLY A 369 19.19 -32.00 -24.63
CA GLY A 369 18.94 -30.84 -25.51
C GLY A 369 17.52 -30.28 -25.44
N ASP A 370 16.69 -30.77 -24.51
CA ASP A 370 15.39 -30.14 -24.19
C ASP A 370 15.59 -28.93 -23.26
N THR A 371 14.61 -28.04 -23.14
CA THR A 371 14.68 -26.86 -22.23
C THR A 371 13.57 -26.85 -21.16
N PRO A 372 13.51 -27.88 -20.28
CA PRO A 372 12.49 -27.97 -19.24
C PRO A 372 12.65 -26.86 -18.18
N VAL A 373 11.56 -26.17 -17.86
CA VAL A 373 11.51 -25.09 -16.87
C VAL A 373 10.62 -25.48 -15.68
N ALA A 374 10.96 -24.98 -14.49
CA ALA A 374 10.15 -25.16 -13.30
C ALA A 374 8.76 -24.49 -13.44
N THR A 375 7.77 -25.02 -12.73
CA THR A 375 6.47 -24.34 -12.56
C THR A 375 6.55 -23.42 -11.35
N VAL A 376 6.29 -22.14 -11.56
CA VAL A 376 6.27 -21.12 -10.50
C VAL A 376 4.81 -20.90 -10.04
N PRO A 377 4.49 -21.00 -8.75
CA PRO A 377 3.14 -20.75 -8.25
C PRO A 377 2.80 -19.25 -8.23
N ASN A 378 1.51 -18.91 -8.26
CA ASN A 378 1.02 -17.56 -7.98
C ASN A 378 0.45 -17.53 -6.56
N ILE A 379 1.20 -16.96 -5.61
CA ILE A 379 0.87 -16.94 -4.18
C ILE A 379 0.68 -15.49 -3.74
N VAL A 380 -0.57 -15.06 -3.54
CA VAL A 380 -0.85 -13.78 -2.90
C VAL A 380 -0.41 -13.86 -1.43
N PRO A 381 0.49 -12.98 -0.95
CA PRO A 381 0.87 -12.97 0.47
C PRO A 381 -0.36 -12.62 1.33
N LEU A 382 -0.63 -13.45 2.34
CA LEU A 382 -1.65 -13.17 3.37
C LEU A 382 -0.98 -12.52 4.59
N ALA A 383 -1.69 -11.60 5.24
CA ALA A 383 -1.23 -10.98 6.47
C ALA A 383 -0.92 -12.06 7.54
N PRO A 384 0.17 -11.91 8.33
CA PRO A 384 0.54 -12.90 9.34
C PRO A 384 -0.57 -13.20 10.36
N GLU A 385 -0.61 -14.45 10.83
CA GLU A 385 -1.62 -14.89 11.80
C GLU A 385 -1.54 -14.05 13.08
N GLY A 386 -2.70 -13.59 13.58
CA GLY A 386 -2.81 -12.74 14.76
C GLY A 386 -2.64 -11.23 14.49
N THR A 387 -2.51 -10.80 13.23
CA THR A 387 -2.54 -9.38 12.84
C THR A 387 -3.81 -8.69 13.36
N LEU A 388 -3.64 -7.53 14.01
CA LEU A 388 -4.74 -6.71 14.55
C LEU A 388 -4.76 -5.34 13.84
N PRO A 389 -5.96 -4.79 13.54
CA PRO A 389 -6.08 -3.46 12.95
C PRO A 389 -5.70 -2.37 13.95
N PHE A 390 -5.11 -1.28 13.44
CA PHE A 390 -4.86 -0.08 14.22
C PHE A 390 -6.17 0.68 14.47
N THR A 391 -6.28 1.27 15.67
CA THR A 391 -7.50 1.91 16.16
C THR A 391 -7.34 3.41 16.46
N LYS A 392 -6.12 3.94 16.33
CA LYS A 392 -5.76 5.32 16.58
C LYS A 392 -4.69 5.79 15.58
N PRO A 393 -4.62 7.11 15.30
CA PRO A 393 -3.62 7.67 14.40
C PRO A 393 -2.23 7.78 15.05
N GLY A 394 -1.22 8.03 14.22
CA GLY A 394 0.14 8.38 14.64
C GLY A 394 0.90 7.24 15.32
N LEU A 395 1.86 7.60 16.18
CA LEU A 395 2.71 6.63 16.90
C LEU A 395 1.94 5.88 17.98
N THR A 396 1.07 4.96 17.57
CA THR A 396 0.29 4.08 18.44
C THR A 396 0.37 2.64 17.98
N ASN A 397 0.31 1.70 18.92
CA ASN A 397 0.15 0.27 18.67
C ASN A 397 -1.30 -0.07 18.27
N PRO A 398 -1.58 -1.30 17.77
CA PRO A 398 -2.95 -1.70 17.41
C PRO A 398 -3.99 -1.56 18.54
N ASP A 399 -3.58 -1.81 19.79
CA ASP A 399 -4.40 -1.66 21.00
C ASP A 399 -4.65 -0.19 21.42
N GLY A 400 -4.09 0.77 20.67
CA GLY A 400 -4.21 2.20 20.93
C GLY A 400 -3.35 2.71 22.10
N THR A 401 -2.36 1.92 22.58
CA THR A 401 -1.28 2.42 23.42
C THR A 401 -0.26 3.20 22.58
N ALA A 402 0.55 4.07 23.21
CA ALA A 402 1.58 4.81 22.49
C ALA A 402 2.74 3.90 22.06
N HIS A 403 3.18 4.04 20.81
CA HIS A 403 4.43 3.47 20.33
C HIS A 403 5.59 4.41 20.68
N ALA A 404 6.74 3.86 21.07
CA ALA A 404 7.88 4.64 21.54
C ALA A 404 8.85 4.93 20.40
N VAL A 405 9.16 6.21 20.16
CA VAL A 405 10.23 6.62 19.25
C VAL A 405 11.55 5.96 19.69
N HIS A 406 12.21 5.25 18.78
CA HIS A 406 13.48 4.59 19.08
C HIS A 406 14.57 5.62 19.48
N THR A 407 15.50 5.21 20.34
CA THR A 407 16.69 6.01 20.62
C THR A 407 17.69 5.85 19.49
N PRO A 408 18.36 6.93 19.01
CA PRO A 408 19.40 6.84 17.99
C PRO A 408 20.47 5.80 18.37
N ASN A 409 20.93 5.03 17.38
CA ASN A 409 21.88 3.94 17.61
C ASN A 409 23.15 4.42 18.35
N PRO A 410 23.48 3.87 19.53
CA PRO A 410 24.60 4.34 20.33
C PRO A 410 25.95 3.85 19.78
N VAL A 411 26.94 4.75 19.75
CA VAL A 411 28.34 4.37 19.46
C VAL A 411 28.88 3.58 20.65
N THR A 412 29.13 2.29 20.43
CA THR A 412 29.64 1.35 21.45
C THR A 412 30.97 0.71 21.06
N GLY A 413 31.34 0.80 19.79
CA GLY A 413 32.61 0.35 19.21
C GLY A 413 33.59 1.51 18.98
N ARG A 414 34.18 1.54 17.79
CA ARG A 414 35.27 2.43 17.38
C ARG A 414 34.75 3.58 16.53
N THR A 415 35.37 4.75 16.66
CA THR A 415 35.25 5.82 15.66
C THR A 415 36.29 5.62 14.55
N ILE A 416 35.82 5.39 13.32
CA ILE A 416 36.62 5.12 12.13
C ILE A 416 36.65 6.38 11.26
N ASN A 417 37.76 7.10 11.28
CA ASN A 417 37.92 8.31 10.46
C ASN A 417 38.20 7.96 8.99
N VAL A 418 37.38 8.44 8.06
CA VAL A 418 37.48 8.15 6.62
C VAL A 418 38.82 8.56 5.99
N THR A 419 39.52 9.55 6.57
CA THR A 419 40.86 9.95 6.10
C THR A 419 41.91 8.85 6.30
N SER A 420 41.70 7.93 7.27
CA SER A 420 42.56 6.75 7.47
C SER A 420 42.37 5.68 6.38
N PHE A 421 41.26 5.75 5.64
CA PHE A 421 40.99 4.97 4.43
C PHE A 421 41.37 5.72 3.14
N GLY A 422 41.95 6.92 3.29
CA GLY A 422 42.43 7.73 2.18
C GLY A 422 41.42 8.70 1.60
N ALA A 423 40.32 9.06 2.28
CA ALA A 423 39.46 10.17 1.85
C ALA A 423 40.17 11.52 2.03
N ASP A 424 39.95 12.47 1.12
CA ASP A 424 40.47 13.84 1.15
C ASP A 424 39.32 14.84 1.43
N PRO A 425 39.36 15.63 2.51
CA PRO A 425 38.30 16.59 2.84
C PRO A 425 38.30 17.86 1.96
N ALA A 426 38.89 17.83 0.76
CA ALA A 426 39.06 18.99 -0.12
C ALA A 426 38.18 18.89 -1.39
N ASP A 427 37.55 20.00 -1.77
CA ASP A 427 36.78 20.10 -3.03
C ASP A 427 37.74 20.02 -4.23
N ASN A 428 37.88 18.83 -4.82
CA ASN A 428 38.84 18.53 -5.87
C ASN A 428 38.40 17.32 -6.72
N ASN A 429 39.24 16.91 -7.68
CA ASN A 429 38.90 15.86 -8.66
C ASN A 429 39.16 14.42 -8.18
N LYS A 430 39.26 14.19 -6.87
CA LYS A 430 39.48 12.86 -6.29
C LYS A 430 38.14 12.22 -5.90
N ASP A 431 37.97 10.94 -6.20
CA ASP A 431 36.79 10.20 -5.75
C ASP A 431 36.95 9.67 -4.32
N ASP A 432 36.36 10.37 -3.36
CA ASP A 432 36.41 10.00 -1.94
C ASP A 432 35.45 8.86 -1.57
N ARG A 433 34.46 8.59 -2.44
CA ARG A 433 33.47 7.53 -2.25
C ARG A 433 34.11 6.16 -2.02
N ILE A 434 35.21 5.86 -2.73
CA ILE A 434 35.97 4.61 -2.56
C ILE A 434 36.44 4.47 -1.10
N ALA A 435 37.07 5.51 -0.55
CA ALA A 435 37.61 5.50 0.80
C ALA A 435 36.50 5.46 1.86
N ILE A 436 35.44 6.25 1.67
CA ILE A 436 34.29 6.28 2.59
C ILE A 436 33.57 4.93 2.62
N GLN A 437 33.29 4.33 1.46
CA GLN A 437 32.66 3.00 1.41
C GLN A 437 33.57 1.92 2.02
N ASN A 438 34.88 1.99 1.83
CA ASN A 438 35.82 1.06 2.47
C ASN A 438 35.79 1.19 4.00
N ALA A 439 35.64 2.39 4.55
CA ALA A 439 35.46 2.61 5.98
C ALA A 439 34.15 1.99 6.50
N ILE A 440 33.03 2.17 5.79
CA ILE A 440 31.72 1.55 6.10
C ILE A 440 31.82 0.02 6.04
N ASN A 441 32.47 -0.52 5.01
CA ASN A 441 32.62 -1.97 4.84
C ASN A 441 33.44 -2.59 5.98
N ALA A 442 34.50 -1.91 6.43
CA ALA A 442 35.38 -2.33 7.52
C ALA A 442 34.81 -2.12 8.94
N ALA A 443 33.76 -1.32 9.07
CA ALA A 443 33.03 -1.11 10.33
C ALA A 443 32.25 -2.36 10.76
N GLN A 444 32.09 -2.53 12.07
CA GLN A 444 31.28 -3.56 12.72
C GLN A 444 30.10 -2.88 13.44
N ALA A 445 29.03 -3.64 13.75
CA ALA A 445 27.91 -3.09 14.51
C ALA A 445 28.39 -2.48 15.84
N GLY A 446 27.94 -1.26 16.12
CA GLY A 446 28.40 -0.42 17.23
C GLY A 446 29.52 0.58 16.88
N ASP A 447 30.25 0.39 15.76
CA ASP A 447 31.22 1.37 15.26
C ASP A 447 30.52 2.61 14.65
N GLU A 448 31.27 3.70 14.53
CA GLU A 448 30.89 4.92 13.82
C GLU A 448 31.90 5.26 12.74
N VAL A 449 31.45 5.46 11.51
CA VAL A 449 32.25 6.07 10.43
C VAL A 449 32.16 7.59 10.55
N TYR A 450 33.31 8.22 10.75
CA TYR A 450 33.45 9.64 11.03
C TYR A 450 34.09 10.40 9.87
N LEU A 451 33.45 11.50 9.48
CA LEU A 451 33.90 12.42 8.44
C LEU A 451 34.24 13.77 9.08
N PRO A 452 35.52 14.16 9.15
CA PRO A 452 35.91 15.53 9.48
C PRO A 452 35.19 16.59 8.63
N ASN A 453 35.28 17.86 9.06
CA ASN A 453 34.84 18.96 8.20
C ASN A 453 35.65 19.01 6.90
N GLY A 454 34.96 19.14 5.76
CA GLY A 454 35.50 19.02 4.42
C GLY A 454 34.44 18.82 3.35
N VAL A 455 34.86 18.90 2.09
CA VAL A 455 34.05 18.50 0.92
C VAL A 455 34.58 17.16 0.43
N TYR A 456 33.71 16.16 0.40
CA TYR A 456 34.00 14.81 -0.09
C TYR A 456 33.32 14.59 -1.43
N ASN A 457 34.12 14.38 -2.47
CA ASN A 457 33.64 14.35 -3.84
C ASN A 457 33.30 12.89 -4.21
N LEU A 458 32.02 12.62 -4.47
CA LEU A 458 31.53 11.28 -4.76
C LEU A 458 31.35 11.15 -6.27
N LEU A 459 32.44 10.79 -6.95
CA LEU A 459 32.58 10.87 -8.41
C LEU A 459 32.21 9.57 -9.14
N SER A 460 31.85 8.51 -8.40
CA SER A 460 31.41 7.24 -8.97
C SER A 460 30.14 6.70 -8.29
N SER A 461 29.43 5.82 -8.98
CA SER A 461 28.35 4.98 -8.45
C SER A 461 28.61 3.55 -8.96
N PRO A 462 29.05 2.59 -8.11
CA PRO A 462 29.48 1.28 -8.58
C PRO A 462 28.41 0.46 -9.31
N ASP A 463 27.14 0.71 -8.98
CA ASP A 463 25.94 0.13 -9.62
C ASP A 463 25.27 1.10 -10.61
N GLY A 464 25.85 2.28 -10.84
CA GLY A 464 25.24 3.37 -11.62
C GLY A 464 24.32 4.30 -10.83
N PHE A 465 23.71 3.84 -9.73
CA PHE A 465 22.63 4.53 -9.03
C PHE A 465 23.00 5.13 -7.67
N VAL A 466 23.93 4.51 -6.94
CA VAL A 466 24.20 4.85 -5.53
C VAL A 466 25.67 5.21 -5.32
N ASN A 467 25.93 6.33 -4.64
CA ASN A 467 27.30 6.64 -4.22
C ASN A 467 27.70 5.82 -2.98
N LEU A 468 26.91 5.86 -1.89
CA LEU A 468 27.24 5.21 -0.62
C LEU A 468 26.10 4.30 -0.12
N LYS A 469 26.44 3.05 0.21
CA LYS A 469 25.53 2.08 0.84
C LYS A 469 25.88 1.93 2.33
N LEU A 470 24.90 2.16 3.20
CA LEU A 470 25.05 2.02 4.65
C LEU A 470 24.97 0.56 5.11
N LYS A 471 25.26 0.32 6.39
CA LYS A 471 25.43 -1.02 6.97
C LYS A 471 24.80 -1.07 8.37
N THR A 472 24.05 -2.13 8.63
CA THR A 472 23.35 -2.37 9.90
C THR A 472 24.26 -2.19 11.11
N GLY A 473 23.78 -1.47 12.12
CA GLY A 473 24.50 -1.17 13.36
C GLY A 473 25.65 -0.17 13.23
N VAL A 474 25.93 0.41 12.06
CA VAL A 474 27.05 1.32 11.83
C VAL A 474 26.56 2.76 11.68
N ASN A 475 27.03 3.64 12.55
CA ASN A 475 26.72 5.07 12.44
C ASN A 475 27.55 5.75 11.34
N PHE A 476 26.98 6.77 10.71
CA PHE A 476 27.60 7.54 9.64
C PHE A 476 27.48 9.03 9.95
N ARG A 477 28.54 9.63 10.51
CA ARG A 477 28.49 10.95 11.15
C ARG A 477 29.56 11.90 10.62
N GLY A 478 29.14 13.11 10.27
CA GLY A 478 30.02 14.24 10.01
C GLY A 478 30.44 15.01 11.26
N GLU A 479 31.43 15.88 11.13
CA GLU A 479 31.89 16.75 12.20
C GLU A 479 30.90 17.88 12.49
N SER A 480 30.26 18.42 11.45
CA SER A 480 29.19 19.40 11.59
C SER A 480 28.29 19.47 10.36
N GLN A 481 27.00 19.75 10.57
CA GLN A 481 25.98 19.85 9.52
C GLN A 481 26.42 20.69 8.31
N ALA A 482 26.98 21.88 8.55
CA ALA A 482 27.39 22.79 7.48
C ALA A 482 28.83 22.57 6.98
N GLY A 483 29.69 21.92 7.77
CA GLY A 483 31.12 21.79 7.47
C GLY A 483 31.52 20.46 6.85
N THR A 484 30.74 19.39 7.03
CA THR A 484 30.94 18.11 6.34
C THR A 484 29.98 18.01 5.15
N ILE A 485 30.49 18.04 3.93
CA ILE A 485 29.69 18.06 2.70
C ILE A 485 29.97 16.81 1.86
N LEU A 486 28.94 16.02 1.60
CA LEU A 486 28.95 14.97 0.58
C LEU A 486 28.48 15.57 -0.75
N LYS A 487 29.37 15.60 -1.74
CA LYS A 487 29.14 16.26 -3.04
C LYS A 487 29.07 15.20 -4.15
N SER A 488 27.85 14.79 -4.48
CA SER A 488 27.57 13.78 -5.52
C SER A 488 27.78 14.32 -6.93
N SER A 489 28.44 13.55 -7.80
CA SER A 489 28.50 13.82 -9.24
C SER A 489 27.36 13.16 -10.04
N ILE A 490 26.39 12.52 -9.37
CA ILE A 490 25.23 11.94 -10.05
C ILE A 490 24.38 13.08 -10.60
N ASP A 491 24.01 12.98 -11.88
CA ASP A 491 23.24 14.01 -12.60
C ASP A 491 22.18 13.34 -13.50
N ASP A 492 20.90 13.60 -13.22
CA ASP A 492 19.72 13.13 -13.96
C ASP A 492 19.56 11.60 -14.08
N ILE A 493 20.21 10.83 -13.19
CA ILE A 493 20.06 9.37 -13.12
C ILE A 493 18.79 9.01 -12.32
N LYS A 494 17.83 8.35 -12.98
CA LYS A 494 16.58 7.88 -12.34
C LYS A 494 16.85 6.93 -11.17
N ASN A 495 16.05 7.04 -10.12
CA ASN A 495 16.09 6.23 -8.90
C ASN A 495 17.43 6.25 -8.13
N SER A 496 18.34 7.16 -8.50
CA SER A 496 19.63 7.32 -7.84
C SER A 496 19.53 7.82 -6.39
N SER A 497 20.58 7.61 -5.60
CA SER A 497 20.66 8.07 -4.21
C SER A 497 22.10 8.39 -3.82
N VAL A 498 22.35 9.52 -3.15
CA VAL A 498 23.70 9.79 -2.62
C VAL A 498 24.04 8.81 -1.50
N VAL A 499 23.11 8.60 -0.57
CA VAL A 499 23.23 7.63 0.52
C VAL A 499 22.02 6.71 0.51
N LYS A 500 22.23 5.38 0.55
CA LYS A 500 21.16 4.39 0.60
C LYS A 500 21.32 3.43 1.79
N SER A 501 20.23 3.24 2.52
CA SER A 501 20.03 2.23 3.56
C SER A 501 18.92 1.30 3.08
N SER A 502 19.24 0.04 2.79
CA SER A 502 18.25 -0.94 2.31
C SER A 502 18.38 -2.28 3.01
N SER A 503 17.25 -2.72 3.60
CA SER A 503 17.20 -3.81 4.57
C SER A 503 18.27 -3.67 5.66
N GLN A 504 18.52 -2.43 6.11
CA GLN A 504 19.47 -2.15 7.19
C GLN A 504 18.76 -1.51 8.37
N HIS A 505 19.28 -1.78 9.56
CA HIS A 505 18.69 -1.26 10.80
C HIS A 505 19.72 -0.80 11.82
N ASP A 506 19.26 -0.09 12.84
CA ASP A 506 20.07 0.47 13.94
C ASP A 506 21.19 1.39 13.42
N ILE A 507 20.82 2.48 12.73
CA ILE A 507 21.76 3.40 12.07
C ILE A 507 21.44 4.85 12.44
N LEU A 508 22.48 5.63 12.78
CA LEU A 508 22.41 7.09 12.83
C LEU A 508 23.19 7.69 11.64
N VAL A 509 22.50 8.45 10.78
CA VAL A 509 23.12 9.39 9.83
C VAL A 509 23.04 10.79 10.42
N SER A 510 24.17 11.48 10.62
CA SER A 510 24.10 12.79 11.28
C SER A 510 25.19 13.80 10.93
N ASN A 511 24.89 15.08 11.21
CA ASN A 511 25.84 16.19 11.19
C ASN A 511 26.58 16.37 9.86
N MET A 512 25.85 16.40 8.74
CA MET A 512 26.42 16.63 7.41
C MET A 512 25.44 17.34 6.45
N THR A 513 25.96 17.80 5.32
CA THR A 513 25.19 18.25 4.16
C THR A 513 25.33 17.23 3.03
N VAL A 514 24.21 16.79 2.47
CA VAL A 514 24.13 15.99 1.24
C VAL A 514 23.76 16.91 0.08
N SER A 515 24.63 17.01 -0.91
CA SER A 515 24.51 17.92 -2.04
C SER A 515 25.07 17.30 -3.33
N SER A 516 24.97 18.01 -4.45
CA SER A 516 25.50 17.59 -5.74
C SER A 516 26.37 18.64 -6.43
N THR A 517 27.05 18.22 -7.50
CA THR A 517 27.79 19.08 -8.42
C THR A 517 26.91 19.96 -9.30
N TRP A 518 25.58 19.79 -9.27
CA TRP A 518 24.64 20.55 -10.08
C TRP A 518 24.74 22.05 -9.77
N ASP A 519 24.97 22.86 -10.80
CA ASP A 519 25.22 24.31 -10.73
C ASP A 519 24.42 25.10 -11.79
N ARG A 520 23.34 24.50 -12.31
CA ARG A 520 22.46 25.04 -13.35
C ARG A 520 21.34 25.94 -12.77
N THR A 521 20.36 26.30 -13.59
CA THR A 521 19.31 27.26 -13.23
C THR A 521 18.15 26.62 -12.47
N PHE A 522 17.82 27.16 -11.29
CA PHE A 522 16.60 26.78 -10.55
C PHE A 522 15.36 27.45 -11.15
N THR A 523 14.21 26.78 -11.05
CA THR A 523 12.90 27.32 -11.47
C THR A 523 11.87 27.22 -10.35
N THR A 524 10.90 28.13 -10.35
CA THR A 524 9.68 28.04 -9.52
C THR A 524 8.46 27.57 -10.34
N GLU A 525 8.67 27.16 -11.59
CA GLU A 525 7.66 26.46 -12.39
C GLU A 525 7.52 25.02 -11.87
N HIS A 526 6.30 24.50 -11.95
CA HIS A 526 5.81 23.30 -11.27
C HIS A 526 4.76 22.52 -12.08
N SER A 527 4.15 23.16 -13.08
CA SER A 527 3.27 22.54 -14.07
C SER A 527 4.05 21.81 -15.16
N THR A 528 5.33 22.14 -15.33
CA THR A 528 6.28 21.50 -16.25
C THR A 528 7.61 21.30 -15.55
N ASN A 529 8.34 20.24 -15.93
CA ASN A 529 9.64 19.92 -15.36
C ASN A 529 10.71 20.91 -15.84
N ASN A 530 11.67 21.22 -14.96
CA ASN A 530 12.80 22.09 -15.29
C ASN A 530 13.63 21.49 -16.45
N PRO A 531 13.81 22.18 -17.60
CA PRO A 531 14.67 21.69 -18.68
C PRO A 531 16.16 21.60 -18.27
N GLU A 532 16.56 22.26 -17.18
CA GLU A 532 17.90 22.17 -16.60
C GLU A 532 17.96 21.25 -15.35
N ALA A 533 16.91 20.48 -15.05
CA ALA A 533 16.85 19.53 -13.95
C ALA A 533 18.07 18.58 -13.90
N GLY A 534 18.36 18.04 -12.72
CA GLY A 534 19.41 17.04 -12.56
C GLY A 534 19.89 16.90 -11.12
N GLY A 535 21.17 16.60 -10.93
CA GLY A 535 21.64 16.06 -9.66
C GLY A 535 21.12 14.64 -9.42
N PRO A 536 21.31 14.09 -8.21
CA PRO A 536 20.74 12.82 -7.80
C PRO A 536 19.22 12.92 -7.65
N ASP A 537 18.50 11.83 -7.94
CA ASP A 537 17.07 11.75 -7.69
C ASP A 537 16.78 11.91 -6.19
N ASN A 538 17.50 11.17 -5.36
CA ASN A 538 17.31 11.19 -3.91
C ASN A 538 18.60 11.59 -3.17
N GLY A 539 18.47 12.37 -2.10
CA GLY A 539 19.60 12.63 -1.19
C GLY A 539 19.93 11.40 -0.36
N ILE A 540 19.01 11.04 0.54
CA ILE A 540 19.10 9.85 1.40
C ILE A 540 17.87 8.98 1.15
N THR A 541 18.07 7.67 0.97
CA THR A 541 17.00 6.69 0.81
C THR A 541 17.10 5.65 1.91
N VAL A 542 16.07 5.55 2.76
CA VAL A 542 15.87 4.49 3.76
C VAL A 542 14.71 3.63 3.28
N ALA A 543 15.01 2.60 2.50
CA ALA A 543 14.00 1.90 1.74
C ALA A 543 14.29 0.41 1.63
N ASN A 544 13.26 -0.41 1.71
CA ASN A 544 13.31 -1.75 1.14
C ASN A 544 12.27 -1.92 0.04
N THR A 545 12.49 -2.91 -0.82
CA THR A 545 11.61 -3.23 -1.95
C THR A 545 11.23 -4.72 -2.02
N GLY A 546 11.73 -5.54 -1.09
CA GLY A 546 11.24 -6.90 -0.81
C GLY A 546 10.57 -6.99 0.57
N GLU A 547 10.74 -8.12 1.26
CA GLU A 547 10.07 -8.40 2.56
C GLU A 547 10.82 -7.91 3.83
N THR A 548 12.11 -7.55 3.75
CA THR A 548 12.92 -7.16 4.91
C THR A 548 13.07 -5.62 5.05
N PRO A 549 12.30 -4.93 5.92
CA PRO A 549 12.31 -3.47 6.05
C PRO A 549 13.68 -2.89 6.42
N SER A 550 13.86 -1.58 6.25
CA SER A 550 14.79 -0.83 7.09
C SER A 550 14.05 -0.33 8.33
N TYR A 551 14.70 -0.34 9.50
CA TYR A 551 14.07 0.10 10.76
C TYR A 551 15.09 0.61 11.80
N ASN A 552 14.64 1.32 12.84
CA ASN A 552 15.52 1.99 13.81
C ASN A 552 16.61 2.86 13.14
N VAL A 553 16.22 3.62 12.10
CA VAL A 553 17.14 4.52 11.38
C VAL A 553 16.84 5.96 11.78
N THR A 554 17.85 6.69 12.25
CA THR A 554 17.76 8.13 12.54
C THR A 554 18.56 8.94 11.52
N VAL A 555 17.94 9.96 10.93
CA VAL A 555 18.61 11.05 10.18
C VAL A 555 18.53 12.31 11.05
N ASP A 556 19.67 12.84 11.51
CA ASP A 556 19.73 13.83 12.59
C ASP A 556 20.69 14.99 12.27
N HIS A 557 20.22 16.24 12.28
CA HIS A 557 21.03 17.42 11.91
C HIS A 557 21.69 17.28 10.53
N VAL A 558 20.88 16.97 9.51
CA VAL A 558 21.34 16.81 8.12
C VAL A 558 20.68 17.84 7.20
N THR A 559 21.49 18.51 6.38
CA THR A 559 20.97 19.33 5.27
C THR A 559 20.95 18.50 3.99
N VAL A 560 19.88 18.57 3.20
CA VAL A 560 19.80 17.96 1.86
C VAL A 560 19.39 19.02 0.85
N GLU A 561 20.22 19.22 -0.18
CA GLU A 561 20.01 20.23 -1.22
C GLU A 561 20.49 19.74 -2.60
N ARG A 562 20.03 20.40 -3.68
CA ARG A 562 20.41 20.09 -5.08
C ARG A 562 20.13 18.64 -5.50
N PHE A 563 18.97 18.16 -5.10
CA PHE A 563 18.38 16.88 -5.51
C PHE A 563 17.22 17.12 -6.50
N ARG A 564 16.92 16.14 -7.34
CA ARG A 564 15.84 16.26 -8.35
C ARG A 564 14.47 15.91 -7.78
N ARG A 565 14.38 14.80 -7.03
CA ARG A 565 13.10 14.20 -6.61
C ARG A 565 12.84 14.32 -5.11
N ILE A 566 13.63 13.67 -4.25
CA ILE A 566 13.32 13.57 -2.83
C ILE A 566 14.56 13.81 -1.94
N GLY A 567 14.46 14.66 -0.93
CA GLY A 567 15.55 14.89 0.02
C GLY A 567 15.84 13.64 0.86
N VAL A 568 14.85 13.19 1.65
CA VAL A 568 14.86 11.89 2.33
C VAL A 568 13.64 11.06 1.92
N ARG A 569 13.89 9.87 1.33
CA ARG A 569 12.86 8.90 0.96
C ARG A 569 12.80 7.75 1.98
N ILE A 570 11.63 7.47 2.50
CA ILE A 570 11.30 6.35 3.40
C ILE A 570 10.30 5.45 2.66
N GLU A 571 10.58 4.16 2.51
CA GLU A 571 9.77 3.25 1.69
C GLU A 571 9.80 1.81 2.23
N ASN A 572 8.61 1.20 2.40
CA ASN A 572 8.40 -0.16 2.94
C ASN A 572 9.28 -0.42 4.18
N SER A 573 9.23 0.51 5.13
CA SER A 573 10.14 0.67 6.25
C SER A 573 9.40 1.35 7.41
N HIS A 574 9.73 0.98 8.64
CA HIS A 574 9.10 1.47 9.87
C HIS A 574 10.16 1.99 10.84
N ASP A 575 9.76 2.70 11.89
CA ASP A 575 10.70 3.26 12.89
C ASP A 575 11.85 4.09 12.29
N VAL A 576 11.60 4.82 11.20
CA VAL A 576 12.56 5.79 10.65
C VAL A 576 12.24 7.18 11.19
N VAL A 577 13.25 7.83 11.78
CA VAL A 577 13.15 9.16 12.40
C VAL A 577 14.00 10.15 11.61
N VAL A 578 13.39 11.20 11.06
CA VAL A 578 14.07 12.34 10.42
C VAL A 578 13.88 13.55 11.31
N ARG A 579 14.97 14.14 11.81
CA ARG A 579 14.88 15.27 12.72
C ARG A 579 15.98 16.31 12.62
N TYR A 580 15.64 17.54 13.00
CA TYR A 580 16.52 18.71 12.93
C TYR A 580 17.17 18.88 11.55
N ALA A 581 16.50 18.39 10.50
CA ALA A 581 16.99 18.38 9.14
C ALA A 581 16.63 19.66 8.40
N THR A 582 17.28 19.92 7.26
CA THR A 582 16.97 21.06 6.39
C THR A 582 16.88 20.60 4.94
N PHE A 583 15.72 20.83 4.32
CA PHE A 583 15.44 20.49 2.93
C PHE A 583 15.23 21.76 2.12
N ARG A 584 15.94 21.90 0.99
CA ARG A 584 15.84 23.08 0.13
C ARG A 584 16.41 22.85 -1.25
N ASN A 585 16.25 23.81 -2.15
CA ASN A 585 16.97 23.86 -3.43
C ASN A 585 16.85 22.56 -4.25
N ALA A 586 15.63 22.05 -4.41
CA ALA A 586 15.37 21.00 -5.39
C ALA A 586 15.56 21.56 -6.81
N THR A 587 16.14 20.76 -7.70
CA THR A 587 16.45 21.21 -9.07
C THR A 587 15.24 21.21 -9.99
N ASP A 588 14.16 20.51 -9.62
CA ASP A 588 12.94 20.37 -10.39
C ASP A 588 11.72 20.36 -9.45
N LEU A 589 10.62 21.02 -9.85
CA LEU A 589 9.34 21.06 -9.14
C LEU A 589 8.17 20.56 -10.01
N GLY A 590 8.46 19.97 -11.17
CA GLY A 590 7.47 19.50 -12.14
C GLY A 590 6.67 18.25 -11.72
N GLY A 591 6.16 17.54 -12.71
CA GLY A 591 5.44 16.28 -12.52
C GLY A 591 6.39 15.10 -12.28
N GLY A 592 5.82 13.93 -11.91
CA GLY A 592 6.57 12.68 -11.78
C GLY A 592 7.31 12.49 -10.45
N GLY A 593 6.91 13.19 -9.40
CA GLY A 593 7.52 13.05 -8.08
C GLY A 593 8.77 13.90 -7.89
N ALA A 594 8.75 15.16 -8.31
CA ALA A 594 9.88 16.09 -8.27
C ALA A 594 9.79 17.07 -7.08
N GLY A 595 10.94 17.39 -6.47
CA GLY A 595 11.07 18.47 -5.47
C GLY A 595 10.41 18.27 -4.11
N TYR A 596 10.47 17.08 -3.51
CA TYR A 596 9.95 16.77 -2.17
C TYR A 596 11.05 16.80 -1.11
N GLY A 597 10.82 17.45 0.03
CA GLY A 597 11.79 17.41 1.14
C GLY A 597 11.89 16.01 1.76
N THR A 598 10.76 15.48 2.24
CA THR A 598 10.64 14.10 2.75
C THR A 598 9.50 13.36 2.07
N SER A 599 9.64 12.05 1.90
CA SER A 599 8.51 11.20 1.50
C SER A 599 8.48 9.90 2.29
N ILE A 600 7.30 9.52 2.79
CA ILE A 600 7.00 8.24 3.44
C ILE A 600 6.08 7.47 2.49
N GLN A 601 6.45 6.25 2.13
CA GLN A 601 5.81 5.49 1.04
C GLN A 601 5.49 4.06 1.49
N GLY A 602 4.21 3.70 1.47
CA GLY A 602 3.76 2.30 1.55
C GLY A 602 3.89 1.59 0.21
N MET A 603 3.29 0.39 0.11
CA MET A 603 3.14 -0.29 -1.18
C MET A 603 1.96 0.29 -1.98
N PRO A 604 2.13 0.57 -3.29
CA PRO A 604 1.06 1.17 -4.11
C PRO A 604 -0.23 0.37 -4.10
N LYS A 605 -1.27 0.91 -3.44
CA LYS A 605 -2.63 0.35 -3.35
C LYS A 605 -2.69 -1.07 -2.75
N VAL A 606 -1.65 -1.49 -2.01
CA VAL A 606 -1.59 -2.77 -1.30
C VAL A 606 -1.37 -2.50 0.18
N ASP A 607 -2.35 -2.85 0.99
CA ASP A 607 -2.22 -2.80 2.45
C ASP A 607 -1.22 -3.86 2.92
N ARG A 608 -0.26 -3.45 3.75
CA ARG A 608 0.81 -4.30 4.30
C ARG A 608 0.67 -4.50 5.80
N LEU A 609 -0.50 -4.19 6.37
CA LEU A 609 -0.83 -4.44 7.77
C LEU A 609 -0.37 -5.82 8.24
N GLY A 610 0.55 -5.82 9.21
CA GLY A 610 1.09 -7.02 9.87
C GLY A 610 2.32 -7.63 9.19
N PHE A 611 2.66 -7.25 7.96
CA PHE A 611 3.92 -7.64 7.32
C PHE A 611 5.10 -6.84 7.89
N ALA A 612 6.31 -7.37 7.76
CA ALA A 612 7.52 -6.68 8.25
C ALA A 612 7.83 -5.43 7.41
N ASN A 613 7.61 -5.46 6.09
CA ASN A 613 7.88 -4.36 5.16
C ASN A 613 6.74 -3.34 5.06
N ASP A 614 5.89 -3.26 6.07
CA ASP A 614 4.84 -2.25 6.19
C ASP A 614 5.43 -0.86 6.49
N THR A 615 4.69 0.21 6.20
CA THR A 615 5.16 1.59 6.36
C THR A 615 4.35 2.32 7.44
N TYR A 616 4.76 2.08 8.69
CA TYR A 616 4.20 2.73 9.87
C TYR A 616 5.27 3.22 10.86
N TRP A 617 4.83 4.00 11.86
CA TRP A 617 5.66 4.52 12.94
C TRP A 617 6.87 5.36 12.51
N ASN A 618 6.90 5.82 11.26
CA ASN A 618 7.91 6.77 10.81
C ASN A 618 7.57 8.18 11.32
N LEU A 619 8.61 8.95 11.62
CA LEU A 619 8.50 10.26 12.25
C LEU A 619 9.38 11.29 11.53
N VAL A 620 8.79 12.41 11.14
CA VAL A 620 9.53 13.61 10.73
C VAL A 620 9.26 14.72 11.74
N GLU A 621 10.30 15.19 12.43
CA GLU A 621 10.14 16.23 13.46
C GLU A 621 11.18 17.35 13.44
N HIS A 622 10.81 18.53 13.95
CA HIS A 622 11.72 19.66 14.20
C HIS A 622 12.59 20.06 12.99
N SER A 623 12.15 19.80 11.77
CA SER A 623 12.91 19.99 10.53
C SER A 623 12.41 21.20 9.73
N SER A 624 13.28 21.78 8.90
CA SER A 624 13.02 22.97 8.08
C SER A 624 12.87 22.60 6.61
N PHE A 625 11.81 23.09 5.96
CA PHE A 625 11.48 22.88 4.55
C PHE A 625 11.42 24.24 3.86
N GLU A 626 12.47 24.58 3.12
CA GLU A 626 12.75 25.93 2.64
C GLU A 626 12.57 26.03 1.11
N GLY A 627 11.45 26.64 0.70
CA GLY A 627 11.22 27.08 -0.66
C GLY A 627 12.05 28.31 -1.06
N PRO A 628 11.79 28.91 -2.24
CA PRO A 628 10.71 28.61 -3.19
C PRO A 628 10.99 27.39 -4.08
N TYR A 629 12.18 26.78 -3.96
CA TYR A 629 12.63 25.64 -4.74
C TYR A 629 12.31 24.30 -4.03
N LEU A 630 11.05 24.13 -3.63
CA LEU A 630 10.46 22.86 -3.18
C LEU A 630 9.01 22.79 -3.68
N ARG A 631 8.60 21.63 -4.22
CA ARG A 631 7.24 21.36 -4.67
C ARG A 631 6.33 21.11 -3.46
N HIS A 632 6.68 20.08 -2.69
CA HIS A 632 6.08 19.77 -1.39
C HIS A 632 7.17 19.70 -0.32
N GLY A 633 6.82 19.98 0.92
CA GLY A 633 7.72 19.78 2.04
C GLY A 633 7.80 18.29 2.41
N SER A 634 6.69 17.76 2.90
CA SER A 634 6.54 16.36 3.30
C SER A 634 5.41 15.68 2.54
N LEU A 635 5.64 14.44 2.11
CA LEU A 635 4.70 13.62 1.37
C LEU A 635 4.46 12.30 2.11
N ILE A 636 3.20 11.90 2.31
CA ILE A 636 2.81 10.53 2.67
C ILE A 636 1.99 9.98 1.52
N GLN A 637 2.39 8.83 0.96
CA GLN A 637 1.75 8.24 -0.23
C GLN A 637 1.76 6.72 -0.18
N ASN A 638 1.06 6.11 -1.14
CA ASN A 638 0.68 4.69 -1.14
C ASN A 638 -0.03 4.28 0.17
N VAL A 639 -0.17 2.98 0.45
CA VAL A 639 -0.80 2.52 1.70
C VAL A 639 0.20 2.59 2.86
N ALA A 640 0.46 3.81 3.35
CA ALA A 640 1.23 4.09 4.56
C ALA A 640 0.29 4.53 5.69
N HIS A 641 0.52 4.08 6.91
CA HIS A 641 -0.36 4.42 8.04
C HIS A 641 0.38 4.64 9.35
N ASN A 642 -0.24 5.27 10.35
CA ASN A 642 0.36 5.46 11.68
C ASN A 642 1.73 6.17 11.67
N ASN A 643 1.98 7.01 10.67
CA ASN A 643 3.17 7.87 10.59
C ASN A 643 2.88 9.27 11.12
N VAL A 644 3.94 10.00 11.51
CA VAL A 644 3.82 11.31 12.17
C VAL A 644 4.68 12.39 11.52
N LEU A 645 4.08 13.55 11.26
CA LEU A 645 4.76 14.77 10.84
C LEU A 645 4.50 15.86 11.89
N ARG A 646 5.49 16.18 12.74
CA ARG A 646 5.28 17.11 13.87
C ARG A 646 6.32 18.19 14.07
N MET A 647 5.90 19.35 14.58
CA MET A 647 6.81 20.41 15.02
C MET A 647 7.83 20.88 13.95
N ASN A 648 7.53 20.66 12.66
CA ASN A 648 8.35 21.06 11.53
C ASN A 648 7.99 22.48 11.07
N LYS A 649 8.88 23.09 10.29
CA LYS A 649 8.67 24.40 9.69
C LYS A 649 8.67 24.31 8.17
N TYR A 650 7.60 24.79 7.55
CA TYR A 650 7.43 24.83 6.10
C TYR A 650 7.32 26.29 5.63
N ILE A 651 8.13 26.66 4.65
CA ILE A 651 8.24 28.05 4.17
C ILE A 651 8.20 28.04 2.65
N GLN A 652 7.19 28.69 2.06
CA GLN A 652 7.11 28.93 0.61
C GLN A 652 7.25 27.68 -0.28
N THR A 653 6.70 26.53 0.15
CA THR A 653 6.53 25.39 -0.78
C THR A 653 5.61 25.79 -1.92
N LYS A 654 5.87 25.25 -3.11
CA LYS A 654 5.19 25.69 -4.33
C LYS A 654 3.77 25.14 -4.44
N LEU A 655 3.58 23.90 -4.02
CA LEU A 655 2.29 23.26 -3.77
C LEU A 655 2.21 22.93 -2.27
N ASP A 656 1.39 21.94 -1.92
CA ASP A 656 1.02 21.61 -0.55
C ASP A 656 2.27 21.41 0.33
N SER A 657 2.35 22.07 1.49
CA SER A 657 3.52 21.90 2.37
C SER A 657 3.59 20.48 2.93
N ILE A 658 2.43 19.93 3.27
CA ILE A 658 2.23 18.54 3.63
C ILE A 658 1.18 17.96 2.68
N ASP A 659 1.52 16.90 1.96
CA ASP A 659 0.65 16.22 0.98
C ASP A 659 0.42 14.77 1.47
N LEU A 660 -0.84 14.43 1.76
CA LEU A 660 -1.30 13.04 1.90
C LEU A 660 -1.90 12.68 0.54
N HIS A 661 -1.16 11.89 -0.23
CA HIS A 661 -1.16 11.94 -1.69
C HIS A 661 -2.39 11.35 -2.39
N GLY A 662 -3.31 10.73 -1.66
CA GLY A 662 -4.52 10.19 -2.24
C GLY A 662 -4.43 8.74 -2.70
N GLU A 663 -3.58 7.93 -2.06
CA GLU A 663 -3.32 6.54 -2.41
C GLU A 663 -3.64 5.57 -1.26
N LEU A 664 -4.67 5.92 -0.50
CA LEU A 664 -5.25 5.20 0.63
C LEU A 664 -4.45 5.25 1.95
N GLU A 665 -3.46 6.13 2.08
CA GLU A 665 -2.75 6.39 3.35
C GLU A 665 -3.72 6.79 4.48
N TYR A 666 -3.66 6.11 5.64
CA TYR A 666 -4.68 6.18 6.69
C TYR A 666 -4.08 6.34 8.10
N LEU A 667 -4.84 6.81 9.09
CA LEU A 667 -4.36 6.92 10.49
C LEU A 667 -3.00 7.66 10.65
N ASN A 668 -2.62 8.56 9.74
CA ASN A 668 -1.43 9.39 9.91
C ASN A 668 -1.77 10.63 10.76
N GLU A 669 -0.77 11.17 11.47
CA GLU A 669 -0.95 12.27 12.43
C GLU A 669 -0.04 13.45 12.06
N VAL A 670 -0.61 14.65 11.96
CA VAL A 670 0.10 15.86 11.53
C VAL A 670 -0.15 16.99 12.52
N TYR A 671 0.86 17.37 13.31
CA TYR A 671 0.65 18.35 14.39
C TYR A 671 1.78 19.28 14.81
N GLY A 672 1.40 20.45 15.34
CA GLY A 672 2.37 21.43 15.87
C GLY A 672 3.28 22.04 14.81
N ASN A 673 3.01 21.85 13.51
CA ASN A 673 3.84 22.36 12.43
C ASN A 673 3.58 23.85 12.19
N GLU A 674 4.61 24.61 11.84
CA GLU A 674 4.54 26.01 11.42
C GLU A 674 4.61 26.07 9.89
N ILE A 675 3.51 26.43 9.21
CA ILE A 675 3.41 26.45 7.75
C ILE A 675 3.15 27.89 7.28
N THR A 676 4.02 28.43 6.43
CA THR A 676 4.01 29.87 6.10
C THR A 676 4.18 30.19 4.61
N ASN A 677 3.39 31.15 4.12
CA ASN A 677 3.51 31.75 2.79
C ASN A 677 3.28 30.78 1.62
N ILE A 678 2.21 29.97 1.68
CA ILE A 678 1.90 28.95 0.67
C ILE A 678 0.96 29.54 -0.37
N LEU A 679 1.50 30.06 -1.46
CA LEU A 679 0.78 30.98 -2.36
C LEU A 679 -0.07 30.28 -3.44
N THR A 680 0.13 28.98 -3.67
CA THR A 680 -0.53 28.24 -4.76
C THR A 680 -1.13 26.88 -4.37
N GLY A 681 -0.60 26.18 -3.37
CA GLY A 681 -1.20 24.98 -2.78
C GLY A 681 -1.82 25.24 -1.39
N GLY A 682 -2.18 24.18 -0.70
CA GLY A 682 -2.62 24.21 0.70
C GLY A 682 -1.48 24.16 1.71
N GLY A 683 -1.76 24.47 2.97
CA GLY A 683 -0.83 24.12 4.04
C GLY A 683 -0.73 22.61 4.20
N ILE A 684 -1.88 21.94 4.28
CA ILE A 684 -1.99 20.49 4.41
C ILE A 684 -3.07 19.99 3.44
N GLY A 685 -2.72 19.10 2.51
CA GLY A 685 -3.62 18.47 1.55
C GLY A 685 -3.85 16.99 1.84
N LEU A 686 -5.07 16.51 1.60
CA LEU A 686 -5.46 15.10 1.71
C LEU A 686 -6.30 14.67 0.50
N GLY A 687 -5.75 13.78 -0.33
CA GLY A 687 -6.26 13.42 -1.65
C GLY A 687 -5.62 14.27 -2.76
N ASN A 688 -5.49 13.71 -3.98
CA ASN A 688 -4.77 14.40 -5.06
C ASN A 688 -5.22 13.96 -6.46
N THR A 689 -5.41 14.89 -7.40
CA THR A 689 -5.84 14.61 -8.79
C THR A 689 -4.68 14.37 -9.76
N GLY A 690 -3.42 14.38 -9.29
CA GLY A 690 -2.21 14.39 -10.12
C GLY A 690 -1.78 13.08 -10.82
N GLY A 691 -2.67 12.09 -10.93
CA GLY A 691 -2.34 10.77 -11.48
C GLY A 691 -2.12 10.76 -12.99
N THR A 692 -1.26 9.88 -13.49
CA THR A 692 -1.12 9.61 -14.93
C THR A 692 -1.74 8.25 -15.26
N ALA A 693 -2.77 8.24 -16.13
CA ALA A 693 -3.47 7.03 -16.52
C ALA A 693 -2.50 5.93 -17.02
N PRO A 694 -2.67 4.65 -16.62
CA PRO A 694 -3.82 4.10 -15.89
C PRO A 694 -3.76 4.26 -14.36
N SER A 695 -2.72 4.86 -13.78
CA SER A 695 -2.69 5.13 -12.34
C SER A 695 -3.53 6.37 -12.00
N ASN A 696 -4.65 6.13 -11.33
CA ASN A 696 -5.45 7.17 -10.69
C ASN A 696 -4.85 7.49 -9.31
N HIS A 697 -4.46 8.74 -9.06
CA HIS A 697 -4.47 9.24 -7.69
C HIS A 697 -5.94 9.42 -7.27
N SER A 698 -6.21 9.47 -5.97
CA SER A 698 -7.57 9.39 -5.46
C SER A 698 -7.69 10.03 -4.06
N LYS A 699 -8.42 9.36 -3.17
CA LYS A 699 -8.61 9.74 -1.77
C LYS A 699 -7.48 9.25 -0.88
N SER A 700 -7.18 10.01 0.18
CA SER A 700 -6.49 9.42 1.32
C SER A 700 -7.42 8.40 2.00
N GLY A 701 -6.82 7.52 2.80
CA GLY A 701 -7.57 6.62 3.66
C GLY A 701 -8.21 7.33 4.86
N PRO A 702 -8.98 6.60 5.69
CA PRO A 702 -9.72 7.18 6.79
C PRO A 702 -8.85 7.60 7.98
N PHE A 703 -9.43 8.42 8.87
CA PHE A 703 -8.90 8.72 10.20
C PHE A 703 -7.51 9.37 10.24
N ASN A 704 -7.09 10.04 9.16
CA ASN A 704 -5.95 10.95 9.21
C ASN A 704 -6.31 12.13 10.14
N TYR A 705 -5.38 12.49 11.03
CA TYR A 705 -5.61 13.40 12.16
C TYR A 705 -4.70 14.62 12.08
N ILE A 706 -5.30 15.78 11.88
CA ILE A 706 -4.62 17.04 11.58
C ILE A 706 -4.91 18.03 12.70
N HIS A 707 -3.96 18.29 13.60
CA HIS A 707 -4.23 19.08 14.79
C HIS A 707 -3.11 19.99 15.28
N ASP A 708 -3.44 21.03 16.04
CA ASP A 708 -2.47 21.96 16.67
C ASP A 708 -1.44 22.60 15.70
N ASN A 709 -1.67 22.60 14.38
CA ASN A 709 -0.79 23.25 13.40
C ASN A 709 -1.05 24.76 13.35
N VAL A 710 -0.02 25.55 13.02
CA VAL A 710 -0.13 26.98 12.76
C VAL A 710 0.16 27.24 11.29
N ILE A 711 -0.86 27.65 10.55
CA ILE A 711 -0.80 27.93 9.12
C ILE A 711 -1.00 29.43 8.92
N SER A 712 -0.12 30.09 8.17
CA SER A 712 -0.17 31.54 7.98
C SER A 712 0.13 32.00 6.56
N ASN A 713 -0.71 32.91 6.05
CA ASN A 713 -0.63 33.43 4.69
C ASN A 713 -0.57 32.30 3.63
N SER A 714 -1.54 31.39 3.67
CA SER A 714 -1.73 30.32 2.68
C SER A 714 -2.94 30.58 1.77
N ARG A 715 -2.94 29.95 0.59
CA ARG A 715 -4.08 29.92 -0.33
C ARG A 715 -5.21 29.08 0.25
N GLU A 716 -4.95 27.78 0.43
CA GLU A 716 -5.78 26.92 1.26
C GLU A 716 -5.05 26.68 2.60
N GLY A 717 -5.74 26.60 3.71
CA GLY A 717 -5.14 26.18 4.98
C GLY A 717 -5.01 24.66 5.04
N ILE A 718 -6.15 23.98 5.13
CA ILE A 718 -6.26 22.53 5.08
C ILE A 718 -7.30 22.16 4.02
N ILE A 719 -6.98 21.23 3.12
CA ILE A 719 -7.87 20.77 2.04
C ILE A 719 -8.07 19.26 2.10
N VAL A 720 -9.32 18.81 2.05
CA VAL A 720 -9.72 17.39 2.00
C VAL A 720 -10.51 17.15 0.72
N THR A 721 -9.98 16.32 -0.18
CA THR A 721 -10.48 16.14 -1.54
C THR A 721 -10.77 14.66 -1.91
N MET A 722 -11.47 14.43 -3.03
CA MET A 722 -11.60 13.16 -3.76
C MET A 722 -12.32 12.00 -3.05
N GLY A 723 -13.15 12.28 -2.06
CA GLY A 723 -13.83 11.25 -1.26
C GLY A 723 -12.99 10.77 -0.08
N THR A 724 -11.98 11.55 0.33
CA THR A 724 -11.16 11.31 1.53
C THR A 724 -12.05 11.30 2.78
N PRO A 725 -12.21 10.15 3.44
CA PRO A 725 -13.25 9.98 4.44
C PRO A 725 -12.73 10.15 5.86
N ASP A 726 -13.63 10.41 6.81
CA ASP A 726 -13.37 10.25 8.25
C ASP A 726 -12.14 11.03 8.79
N THR A 727 -11.73 12.11 8.12
CA THR A 727 -10.61 12.97 8.54
C THR A 727 -10.98 13.79 9.78
N ILE A 728 -10.03 13.98 10.69
CA ILE A 728 -10.26 14.77 11.92
C ILE A 728 -9.34 16.00 11.88
N ILE A 729 -9.94 17.19 11.94
CA ILE A 729 -9.26 18.49 11.86
C ILE A 729 -9.58 19.30 13.11
N GLU A 730 -8.62 19.48 14.03
CA GLU A 730 -8.89 20.20 15.29
C GLU A 730 -7.77 21.04 15.87
N ASN A 731 -8.12 22.05 16.67
CA ASN A 731 -7.16 22.91 17.40
C ASN A 731 -6.14 23.65 16.49
N ASN A 732 -6.28 23.61 15.16
CA ASN A 732 -5.36 24.31 14.25
C ASN A 732 -5.60 25.83 14.28
N ILE A 733 -4.55 26.61 14.05
CA ILE A 733 -4.61 28.06 13.88
C ILE A 733 -4.34 28.38 12.41
N ILE A 734 -5.26 29.06 11.73
CA ILE A 734 -5.14 29.43 10.32
C ILE A 734 -5.35 30.94 10.18
N GLU A 735 -4.30 31.69 9.86
CA GLU A 735 -4.34 33.15 10.02
C GLU A 735 -3.56 34.02 9.02
N ASN A 736 -3.96 35.28 8.95
CA ASN A 736 -3.26 36.38 8.27
C ASN A 736 -3.05 36.20 6.75
N SER A 737 -3.89 35.41 6.06
CA SER A 737 -4.00 35.42 4.60
C SER A 737 -4.69 36.70 4.10
N THR A 738 -3.91 37.76 3.87
CA THR A 738 -4.43 39.10 3.51
C THR A 738 -4.29 39.47 2.03
N THR A 739 -3.50 38.73 1.23
CA THR A 739 -3.18 39.10 -0.17
C THR A 739 -3.57 38.05 -1.21
N ILE A 740 -4.09 36.90 -0.80
CA ILE A 740 -4.35 35.75 -1.68
C ILE A 740 -5.87 35.62 -1.91
N ASN A 741 -6.34 36.13 -3.06
CA ASN A 741 -7.77 36.11 -3.40
C ASN A 741 -8.34 34.67 -3.47
N ASN A 742 -9.61 34.51 -3.08
CA ASN A 742 -10.33 33.22 -3.10
C ASN A 742 -9.61 32.10 -2.34
N GLY A 743 -8.95 32.44 -1.23
CA GLY A 743 -8.39 31.45 -0.31
C GLY A 743 -9.43 30.91 0.67
N VAL A 744 -9.16 29.73 1.23
CA VAL A 744 -10.02 29.10 2.24
C VAL A 744 -9.19 28.65 3.44
N GLY A 745 -9.74 28.76 4.64
CA GLY A 745 -9.12 28.22 5.85
C GLY A 745 -9.14 26.69 5.85
N ILE A 746 -10.33 26.10 5.87
CA ILE A 746 -10.53 24.65 5.74
C ILE A 746 -11.49 24.39 4.58
N ASN A 747 -11.03 23.69 3.55
CA ASN A 747 -11.80 23.39 2.35
C ASN A 747 -12.11 21.89 2.23
N ILE A 748 -13.39 21.54 2.09
CA ILE A 748 -13.87 20.17 1.98
C ILE A 748 -14.51 19.98 0.60
N LEU A 749 -13.70 19.45 -0.31
CA LEU A 749 -14.03 19.04 -1.68
C LEU A 749 -14.39 17.55 -1.66
N ASN A 750 -15.62 17.17 -1.32
CA ASN A 750 -15.97 15.75 -1.10
C ASN A 750 -15.07 15.06 -0.04
N GLY A 751 -15.12 15.54 1.22
CA GLY A 751 -14.49 14.88 2.37
C GLY A 751 -15.52 14.27 3.33
N PRO A 752 -16.15 13.11 3.01
CA PRO A 752 -17.30 12.62 3.77
C PRO A 752 -16.94 12.16 5.18
N ARG A 753 -17.76 12.53 6.17
CA ARG A 753 -17.55 12.29 7.63
C ARG A 753 -16.31 12.98 8.20
N THR A 754 -15.84 14.05 7.56
CA THR A 754 -14.80 14.91 8.15
C THR A 754 -15.35 15.62 9.39
N ILE A 755 -14.56 15.66 10.46
CA ILE A 755 -14.86 16.40 11.70
C ILE A 755 -13.95 17.62 11.76
N ILE A 756 -14.53 18.82 11.82
CA ILE A 756 -13.84 20.11 11.90
C ILE A 756 -14.20 20.77 13.24
N ARG A 757 -13.30 20.77 14.22
CA ARG A 757 -13.63 21.28 15.56
C ARG A 757 -12.54 22.06 16.28
N ASN A 758 -12.92 22.98 17.17
CA ASN A 758 -11.98 23.74 18.01
C ASN A 758 -10.89 24.53 17.25
N ASN A 759 -10.99 24.69 15.93
CA ASN A 759 -9.98 25.40 15.14
C ASN A 759 -10.15 26.93 15.32
N THR A 760 -9.04 27.67 15.24
CA THR A 760 -9.02 29.14 15.22
C THR A 760 -8.67 29.63 13.83
N ILE A 761 -9.61 30.25 13.13
CA ILE A 761 -9.41 30.77 11.77
C ILE A 761 -9.61 32.28 11.82
N ARG A 762 -8.55 33.08 11.63
CA ARG A 762 -8.64 34.51 11.94
C ARG A 762 -7.80 35.46 11.09
N ASN A 763 -8.28 36.71 10.98
CA ASN A 763 -7.59 37.82 10.30
C ASN A 763 -7.24 37.54 8.82
N ASN A 764 -7.94 36.60 8.17
CA ASN A 764 -7.72 36.29 6.77
C ASN A 764 -8.57 37.24 5.91
N THR A 765 -8.03 38.44 5.66
CA THR A 765 -8.77 39.56 5.04
C THR A 765 -8.58 39.65 3.51
N ALA A 766 -8.13 38.59 2.85
CA ALA A 766 -8.00 38.60 1.40
C ALA A 766 -9.39 38.62 0.72
N PRO A 767 -9.53 39.25 -0.47
CA PRO A 767 -10.80 39.28 -1.21
C PRO A 767 -11.40 37.88 -1.43
N ASN A 768 -12.68 37.73 -1.06
CA ASN A 768 -13.42 36.46 -1.10
C ASN A 768 -12.74 35.29 -0.35
N TYR A 769 -12.04 35.58 0.75
CA TYR A 769 -11.55 34.52 1.65
C TYR A 769 -12.72 33.94 2.48
N TRP A 770 -12.75 32.62 2.63
CA TRP A 770 -13.71 31.91 3.50
C TRP A 770 -13.00 31.14 4.61
N GLY A 771 -13.49 31.23 5.84
CA GLY A 771 -12.96 30.48 6.98
C GLY A 771 -13.09 28.96 6.79
N ILE A 772 -14.30 28.47 6.48
CA ILE A 772 -14.55 27.07 6.12
C ILE A 772 -15.43 27.04 4.87
N MET A 773 -15.13 26.16 3.92
CA MET A 773 -15.92 25.96 2.70
C MET A 773 -16.17 24.47 2.43
N LEU A 774 -17.41 24.13 2.07
CA LEU A 774 -17.81 22.80 1.60
C LEU A 774 -18.34 22.94 0.17
N GLU A 775 -17.67 22.30 -0.80
CA GLU A 775 -17.94 22.45 -2.24
C GLU A 775 -17.92 21.10 -2.99
N HIS A 776 -18.45 21.08 -4.22
CA HIS A 776 -18.51 19.89 -5.07
C HIS A 776 -17.15 19.55 -5.67
N ASP A 777 -16.61 18.37 -5.40
CA ASP A 777 -15.42 17.90 -6.08
C ASP A 777 -15.80 17.36 -7.47
N SER A 778 -15.16 17.89 -8.51
CA SER A 778 -15.32 17.40 -9.90
C SER A 778 -14.59 16.07 -10.17
N GLY A 779 -13.71 15.62 -9.28
CA GLY A 779 -12.82 14.48 -9.46
C GLY A 779 -11.74 14.68 -10.52
N ASP A 780 -10.86 13.68 -10.67
CA ASP A 780 -9.85 13.67 -11.72
C ASP A 780 -10.51 13.36 -13.09
N LYS A 781 -10.66 14.41 -13.89
CA LYS A 781 -11.21 14.37 -15.25
C LYS A 781 -10.41 13.48 -16.21
N ASN A 782 -9.11 13.28 -15.96
CA ASN A 782 -8.26 12.39 -16.76
C ASN A 782 -8.49 10.91 -16.38
N ALA A 783 -8.98 10.65 -15.16
CA ALA A 783 -9.32 9.32 -14.66
C ALA A 783 -10.84 9.12 -14.50
N LYS A 784 -11.65 9.57 -15.48
CA LYS A 784 -13.12 9.40 -15.50
C LYS A 784 -13.85 9.99 -14.28
N ASN A 785 -13.39 11.15 -13.81
CA ASN A 785 -13.92 11.85 -12.63
C ASN A 785 -13.83 11.02 -11.34
N ILE A 786 -12.81 10.17 -11.20
CA ILE A 786 -12.54 9.48 -9.93
C ILE A 786 -12.38 10.50 -8.81
N GLY A 787 -13.05 10.28 -7.68
CA GLY A 787 -13.10 11.21 -6.55
C GLY A 787 -14.23 12.25 -6.63
N GLN A 788 -14.99 12.33 -7.73
CA GLN A 788 -16.14 13.24 -7.83
C GLN A 788 -17.21 12.96 -6.75
N GLY A 789 -17.77 14.03 -6.18
CA GLY A 789 -18.88 13.94 -5.24
C GLY A 789 -19.12 15.21 -4.43
N ASP A 790 -20.08 15.13 -3.52
CA ASP A 790 -20.40 16.18 -2.55
C ASP A 790 -19.99 15.75 -1.13
N PRO A 791 -19.66 16.68 -0.22
CA PRO A 791 -19.47 16.38 1.19
C PRO A 791 -20.72 15.71 1.81
N ASP A 792 -20.55 14.59 2.53
CA ASP A 792 -21.64 13.90 3.26
C ASP A 792 -21.26 13.77 4.74
N LYS A 793 -22.17 14.12 5.66
CA LYS A 793 -22.00 13.96 7.11
C LYS A 793 -20.77 14.68 7.71
N VAL A 794 -20.39 15.84 7.17
CA VAL A 794 -19.35 16.67 7.78
C VAL A 794 -19.90 17.31 9.06
N GLU A 795 -19.10 17.28 10.11
CA GLU A 795 -19.42 17.92 11.40
C GLU A 795 -18.52 19.15 11.60
N ILE A 796 -19.10 20.32 11.90
CA ILE A 796 -18.38 21.58 12.06
C ILE A 796 -18.77 22.21 13.40
N TRP A 797 -17.90 22.18 14.42
CA TRP A 797 -18.29 22.60 15.77
C TRP A 797 -17.21 23.20 16.69
N ASN A 798 -17.61 24.11 17.58
CA ASN A 798 -16.72 24.81 18.51
C ASN A 798 -15.53 25.55 17.84
N ASN A 799 -15.60 25.89 16.56
CA ASN A 799 -14.54 26.65 15.88
C ASN A 799 -14.69 28.16 16.16
N MET A 800 -13.57 28.88 16.26
CA MET A 800 -13.52 30.34 16.38
C MET A 800 -13.08 30.94 15.04
N ILE A 801 -14.01 31.56 14.31
CA ILE A 801 -13.82 32.06 12.94
C ILE A 801 -14.11 33.56 12.93
N ILE A 802 -13.06 34.37 13.10
CA ILE A 802 -13.18 35.80 13.43
C ILE A 802 -12.23 36.71 12.63
N GLY A 803 -12.67 37.89 12.23
CA GLY A 803 -11.87 38.88 11.49
C GLY A 803 -11.45 38.45 10.08
N ASN A 804 -12.01 37.36 9.53
CA ASN A 804 -11.81 36.97 8.13
C ASN A 804 -12.74 37.77 7.22
N THR A 805 -12.51 37.73 5.91
CA THR A 805 -13.47 38.31 4.94
C THR A 805 -14.84 37.64 5.09
N ASN A 806 -14.90 36.31 5.01
CA ASN A 806 -16.11 35.53 5.30
C ASN A 806 -15.83 34.35 6.26
N GLY A 807 -16.88 33.86 6.91
CA GLY A 807 -16.87 32.75 7.86
C GLY A 807 -17.07 31.38 7.20
N ILE A 808 -18.27 30.79 7.31
CA ILE A 808 -18.56 29.44 6.80
C ILE A 808 -19.47 29.51 5.55
N LEU A 809 -19.07 28.85 4.46
CA LEU A 809 -19.90 28.61 3.26
C LEU A 809 -20.15 27.12 3.06
N LEU A 810 -21.43 26.73 3.03
CA LEU A 810 -21.86 25.42 2.55
C LEU A 810 -22.40 25.58 1.12
N GLU A 811 -21.53 25.39 0.13
CA GLU A 811 -21.92 25.45 -1.29
C GLU A 811 -22.55 24.13 -1.75
N SER A 812 -21.99 23.00 -1.32
CA SER A 812 -22.51 21.65 -1.59
C SER A 812 -22.42 20.75 -0.37
N GLY A 813 -23.34 19.79 -0.24
CA GLY A 813 -23.23 18.72 0.73
C GLY A 813 -24.54 18.21 1.31
N THR A 814 -24.49 17.07 1.98
CA THR A 814 -25.65 16.43 2.61
C THR A 814 -25.39 15.96 4.03
N ASN A 815 -26.43 15.97 4.86
CA ASN A 815 -26.37 15.57 6.28
C ASN A 815 -25.31 16.34 7.10
N ILE A 816 -25.02 17.59 6.73
CA ILE A 816 -24.00 18.41 7.40
C ILE A 816 -24.51 18.80 8.80
N THR A 817 -23.61 18.92 9.78
CA THR A 817 -23.94 19.41 11.13
C THR A 817 -23.10 20.62 11.48
N VAL A 818 -23.73 21.72 11.89
CA VAL A 818 -23.07 22.96 12.32
C VAL A 818 -23.60 23.37 13.69
N GLN A 819 -22.75 23.40 14.73
CA GLN A 819 -23.14 23.77 16.10
C GLN A 819 -22.02 24.55 16.80
N ASP A 820 -22.37 25.42 17.76
CA ASP A 820 -21.43 26.06 18.69
C ASP A 820 -20.23 26.83 18.09
N ASN A 821 -20.27 27.26 16.82
CA ASN A 821 -19.17 28.01 16.20
C ASN A 821 -19.27 29.52 16.51
N LEU A 822 -18.16 30.14 16.93
CA LEU A 822 -18.06 31.58 17.16
C LEU A 822 -17.69 32.30 15.86
N LEU A 823 -18.62 33.06 15.29
CA LEU A 823 -18.49 33.75 14.00
C LEU A 823 -18.54 35.28 14.16
N ASP A 824 -17.46 35.98 13.80
CA ASP A 824 -17.37 37.46 13.82
C ASP A 824 -16.49 37.97 12.66
N ASN A 825 -17.02 37.93 11.44
CA ASN A 825 -16.29 38.18 10.19
C ASN A 825 -16.71 39.49 9.51
N LEU A 826 -15.88 39.99 8.60
CA LEU A 826 -15.98 41.34 8.03
C LEU A 826 -17.18 41.51 7.06
N GLU A 827 -17.50 40.46 6.29
CA GLU A 827 -18.59 40.46 5.32
C GLU A 827 -19.65 39.41 5.71
N THR A 828 -19.51 38.16 5.29
CA THR A 828 -20.51 37.10 5.52
C THR A 828 -20.09 36.16 6.64
N ASN A 829 -20.86 36.03 7.72
CA ASN A 829 -20.57 35.06 8.78
C ASN A 829 -20.88 33.61 8.36
N TYR A 830 -22.05 33.38 7.78
CA TYR A 830 -22.54 32.05 7.41
C TYR A 830 -23.41 32.13 6.17
N SER A 831 -23.27 31.16 5.26
CA SER A 831 -24.04 31.05 4.02
C SER A 831 -24.25 29.59 3.64
N VAL A 832 -25.43 29.27 3.12
CA VAL A 832 -25.85 27.92 2.70
C VAL A 832 -26.54 28.02 1.34
N THR A 833 -26.07 27.24 0.36
CA THR A 833 -26.65 27.18 -0.98
C THR A 833 -27.90 26.30 -1.02
N GLU A 834 -28.85 26.62 -1.91
CA GLU A 834 -30.07 25.82 -2.12
C GLU A 834 -29.73 24.37 -2.50
N GLY A 835 -30.31 23.41 -1.78
CA GLY A 835 -30.09 21.98 -1.98
C GLY A 835 -29.16 21.32 -0.96
N VAL A 836 -28.34 22.10 -0.23
CA VAL A 836 -27.57 21.59 0.92
C VAL A 836 -28.53 21.14 2.03
N THR A 837 -28.25 19.99 2.64
CA THR A 837 -28.97 19.55 3.85
C THR A 837 -28.07 19.66 5.07
N VAL A 838 -28.45 20.55 5.98
CA VAL A 838 -27.71 20.86 7.21
C VAL A 838 -28.63 20.80 8.44
N THR A 839 -28.10 20.32 9.55
CA THR A 839 -28.70 20.44 10.89
C THR A 839 -27.90 21.47 11.68
N GLU A 840 -28.61 22.45 12.23
CA GLU A 840 -28.04 23.58 12.94
C GLU A 840 -28.58 23.58 14.37
N ASP A 841 -27.69 23.58 15.36
CA ASP A 841 -28.05 23.84 16.76
C ASP A 841 -27.35 25.14 17.18
N VAL A 842 -28.12 26.22 17.15
CA VAL A 842 -27.64 27.60 17.36
C VAL A 842 -28.45 28.21 18.50
N THR A 843 -27.82 28.36 19.66
CA THR A 843 -28.32 29.27 20.70
C THR A 843 -27.84 30.69 20.38
N GLU A 844 -28.77 31.60 20.08
CA GLU A 844 -28.54 33.05 19.97
C GLU A 844 -27.99 33.68 21.27
#